data_AF-A0A352VFL8-F1
#
_entry.id   AF-A0A352VFL8-F1
#
_cell.length_a   1.000
_cell.length_b   1.000
_cell.length_c   1.000
_cell.angle_alpha   90.00
_cell.angle_beta   90.00
_cell.angle_gamma   90.00
#
_symmetry.space_group_name_H-M   'P 1'
#
loop_
_entity.id
_entity.type
_entity.pdbx_description
1 polymer ?
#
loop_
_entity_poly.entity_id
_entity_poly.type
_entity_poly.pdbx_seq_one_letter_code
_entity_poly.pdbx_strand_id
1 'polypeptide(L)'
;MKKSFVFLVFSIFLFAGCGVATIPDTNSASDTGYSLSADGTNATVSTSKGLKDMLAKSSVTVIKLEAGNYADEYDVNDAKEINGSLTTTINKISVNCSDVTIRSSTITTLIAGKGIEEGELTLEDVIIEGDAVFQGGGSNSIKVLGKSIFKGLVTLDKAGISFKMGTLTEIIKSLIVLQPASIMPLDENTLAPAIKGDIVINYTKYSSVATVCNIIAAKLVVGDTVNNVTLGAKSVIAMVYATKSGTINITNNGKIESANDLATILGNKAENPMPVDLSTDYQLQGIITLSKLNNSLFSVSDINSITDNFDVQTNFTISDDTSIVISWTSNNSSVLSISGEKISVTQPDVTTPVILTASVTIDGSIIKKDFTVTVIAKVNPDNLTNLPAEADGTWTISAIPLSFTVSDSKITMNGSTNPVQYDKTNGQMYYKKENINVIMKDLFWKDSAFYNKGVLLTKGTGSAIIYSNLPVEASGTWAGSTFFTVSGNKMSMGTMVFEITYDSATGLVYGTADGQSGLLSGILWKNSAFIFQGEILTKVTLITLPADADGTWTMSGSTVLSVSGGKMTMGPQVIVITYDSATGLVYGDFDGQNGPMTGLLWKDSAFIFQDVTLTKLTLTTLPVEAEGAWTMPGSLILSVSGTKMNMGNQIFDITYDSSTGVIYGLVDGQNVLMPDLLWKDSAFIYQTVTLTKGTFINVPAEASGTWTMSGSTLLTVSGNKMNMGGEEFDIIYHSTTGQVFFYANAMTLTLAVTGIIWNGTAFTYEGTVLTKL
;
A
#
# COMPACT_ATOMS: atom_id res chain seq x y z
N MET A 1 -66.92 -15.08 -47.52
CA MET A 1 -65.76 -15.02 -46.60
C MET A 1 -64.63 -15.84 -47.20
N LYS A 2 -63.42 -15.26 -47.17
CA LYS A 2 -62.18 -15.60 -47.90
C LYS A 2 -61.67 -17.02 -47.58
N LYS A 3 -60.90 -17.75 -48.40
CA LYS A 3 -60.50 -17.77 -49.83
C LYS A 3 -59.78 -19.13 -49.99
N SER A 4 -60.00 -19.83 -51.11
CA SER A 4 -59.18 -20.97 -51.57
C SER A 4 -57.68 -20.64 -51.63
N PHE A 5 -56.81 -21.65 -51.53
CA PHE A 5 -55.85 -21.95 -52.60
C PHE A 5 -55.28 -23.38 -52.47
N VAL A 6 -55.32 -24.10 -53.58
CA VAL A 6 -54.75 -25.42 -53.87
C VAL A 6 -53.46 -25.20 -54.66
N PHE A 7 -52.43 -26.02 -54.44
CA PHE A 7 -51.40 -26.57 -55.37
C PHE A 7 -50.31 -27.23 -54.48
N LEU A 8 -50.15 -28.55 -54.38
CA LEU A 8 -49.56 -29.53 -55.33
C LEU A 8 -48.17 -29.06 -55.82
N VAL A 9 -47.06 -29.76 -55.55
CA VAL A 9 -46.53 -30.84 -56.42
C VAL A 9 -45.23 -31.43 -55.83
N PHE A 10 -45.23 -32.77 -55.71
CA PHE A 10 -44.14 -33.76 -55.97
C PHE A 10 -42.80 -33.71 -55.22
N SER A 11 -42.15 -34.82 -54.81
CA SER A 11 -42.45 -36.26 -54.85
C SER A 11 -41.20 -37.07 -54.40
N ILE A 12 -41.44 -38.34 -54.01
CA ILE A 12 -40.64 -39.55 -54.37
C ILE A 12 -39.29 -39.76 -53.62
N PHE A 13 -38.90 -40.92 -53.06
CA PHE A 13 -39.45 -42.30 -53.01
C PHE A 13 -38.62 -43.16 -52.01
N LEU A 14 -39.27 -44.21 -51.44
CA LEU A 14 -38.76 -45.58 -51.12
C LEU A 14 -37.83 -45.77 -49.89
N PHE A 15 -37.91 -46.82 -49.06
CA PHE A 15 -38.68 -48.09 -49.06
C PHE A 15 -38.87 -48.56 -47.61
N ALA A 16 -39.90 -49.39 -47.42
CA ALA A 16 -40.24 -50.12 -46.21
C ALA A 16 -39.14 -51.07 -45.70
N GLY A 17 -39.08 -51.24 -44.38
CA GLY A 17 -38.51 -52.40 -43.71
C GLY A 17 -39.39 -52.73 -42.50
N CYS A 18 -40.11 -53.86 -42.59
CA CYS A 18 -41.04 -54.35 -41.58
C CYS A 18 -40.33 -55.28 -40.59
N GLY A 19 -40.51 -55.02 -39.29
CA GLY A 19 -40.62 -55.99 -38.20
C GLY A 19 -39.38 -56.79 -37.78
N VAL A 20 -38.96 -56.61 -36.51
CA VAL A 20 -38.83 -57.72 -35.54
C VAL A 20 -39.19 -57.18 -34.14
N ALA A 21 -40.05 -57.90 -33.42
CA ALA A 21 -40.32 -57.67 -32.01
C ALA A 21 -39.16 -58.21 -31.17
N THR A 22 -38.65 -57.40 -30.25
CA THR A 22 -37.81 -57.84 -29.12
C THR A 22 -38.40 -57.30 -27.82
N ILE A 23 -38.91 -58.24 -27.01
CA ILE A 23 -38.84 -58.40 -25.55
C ILE A 23 -38.72 -57.10 -24.70
N PRO A 24 -39.56 -56.89 -23.67
CA PRO A 24 -39.48 -55.69 -22.82
C PRO A 24 -38.23 -55.76 -21.97
N ASP A 25 -37.24 -54.92 -22.26
CA ASP A 25 -36.09 -54.74 -21.38
C ASP A 25 -36.40 -53.64 -20.37
N THR A 26 -36.55 -54.07 -19.12
CA THR A 26 -36.64 -53.22 -17.94
C THR A 26 -35.30 -52.55 -17.71
N ASN A 27 -35.09 -51.39 -18.33
CA ASN A 27 -34.12 -50.39 -17.88
C ASN A 27 -34.59 -49.02 -18.38
N SER A 28 -35.45 -48.37 -17.61
CA SER A 28 -35.62 -46.93 -17.71
C SER A 28 -34.26 -46.30 -17.41
N ALA A 29 -33.52 -45.90 -18.44
CA ALA A 29 -32.39 -45.00 -18.28
C ALA A 29 -32.90 -43.79 -17.48
N SER A 30 -32.38 -43.62 -16.27
CA SER A 30 -32.61 -42.43 -15.48
C SER A 30 -32.23 -41.24 -16.35
N ASP A 31 -33.18 -40.37 -16.67
CA ASP A 31 -32.89 -39.12 -17.35
C ASP A 31 -31.88 -38.35 -16.49
N THR A 32 -30.62 -38.31 -16.94
CA THR A 32 -29.53 -37.63 -16.23
C THR A 32 -29.73 -36.11 -16.26
N GLY A 33 -30.69 -35.62 -17.07
CA GLY A 33 -31.03 -34.21 -17.18
C GLY A 33 -29.96 -33.38 -17.86
N TYR A 34 -29.09 -34.02 -18.65
CA TYR A 34 -28.10 -33.39 -19.52
C TYR A 34 -27.70 -34.31 -20.68
N SER A 35 -27.17 -33.73 -21.75
CA SER A 35 -26.49 -34.41 -22.86
C SER A 35 -25.13 -33.75 -23.13
N LEU A 36 -24.16 -34.51 -23.63
CA LEU A 36 -22.80 -34.04 -23.95
C LEU A 36 -22.54 -34.10 -25.45
N SER A 37 -21.74 -33.17 -25.97
CA SER A 37 -21.16 -33.24 -27.30
C SER A 37 -20.20 -34.43 -27.43
N ALA A 38 -19.88 -34.82 -28.67
CA ALA A 38 -19.03 -35.97 -28.96
C ALA A 38 -17.60 -35.85 -28.38
N ASP A 39 -17.09 -34.63 -28.23
CA ASP A 39 -15.81 -34.30 -27.61
C ASP A 39 -15.89 -34.11 -26.08
N GLY A 40 -17.10 -34.15 -25.50
CA GLY A 40 -17.34 -34.02 -24.07
C GLY A 40 -17.17 -32.61 -23.50
N THR A 41 -16.94 -31.59 -24.34
CA THR A 41 -16.65 -30.21 -23.92
C THR A 41 -17.90 -29.34 -23.75
N ASN A 42 -18.97 -29.65 -24.49
CA ASN A 42 -20.23 -28.90 -24.44
C ASN A 42 -21.33 -29.75 -23.82
N ALA A 43 -22.07 -29.19 -22.86
CA ALA A 43 -23.24 -29.82 -22.26
C ALA A 43 -24.52 -29.07 -22.64
N THR A 44 -25.61 -29.78 -22.91
CA THR A 44 -26.97 -29.23 -22.88
C THR A 44 -27.67 -29.79 -21.65
N VAL A 45 -28.20 -28.94 -20.79
CA VAL A 45 -28.69 -29.30 -19.46
C VAL A 45 -30.15 -28.88 -19.28
N SER A 46 -30.99 -29.76 -18.78
CA SER A 46 -32.44 -29.55 -18.61
C SER A 46 -32.92 -29.63 -17.16
N THR A 47 -32.05 -30.01 -16.21
CA THR A 47 -32.42 -30.16 -14.79
C THR A 47 -31.42 -29.51 -13.83
N SER A 48 -31.88 -29.24 -12.60
CA SER A 48 -31.03 -28.73 -11.52
C SER A 48 -29.86 -29.67 -11.18
N LYS A 49 -30.14 -30.98 -11.12
CA LYS A 49 -29.10 -32.00 -10.88
C LYS A 49 -28.08 -32.03 -12.02
N GLY A 50 -28.54 -32.00 -13.27
CA GLY A 50 -27.66 -31.98 -14.43
C GLY A 50 -26.72 -30.78 -14.44
N LEU A 51 -27.19 -29.61 -13.99
CA LEU A 51 -26.34 -28.41 -13.88
C LEU A 51 -25.23 -28.60 -12.84
N LYS A 52 -25.55 -29.12 -11.65
CA LYS A 52 -24.53 -29.46 -10.64
C LYS A 52 -23.50 -30.45 -11.17
N ASP A 53 -23.97 -31.51 -11.82
CA ASP A 53 -23.10 -32.56 -12.37
C ASP A 53 -22.13 -31.98 -13.43
N MET A 54 -22.61 -31.08 -14.30
CA MET A 54 -21.79 -30.48 -15.37
C MET A 54 -20.85 -29.38 -14.87
N LEU A 55 -21.24 -28.64 -13.83
CA LEU A 55 -20.34 -27.68 -13.19
C LEU A 55 -19.16 -28.36 -12.49
N ALA A 56 -19.38 -29.55 -11.92
CA ALA A 56 -18.33 -30.35 -11.29
C ALA A 56 -17.41 -31.08 -12.30
N LYS A 57 -17.75 -31.08 -13.60
CA LYS A 57 -17.04 -31.83 -14.63
C LYS A 57 -16.02 -30.93 -15.34
N SER A 58 -14.74 -31.09 -14.99
CA SER A 58 -13.64 -30.26 -15.51
C SER A 58 -13.46 -30.26 -17.03
N SER A 59 -13.85 -31.34 -17.71
CA SER A 59 -13.80 -31.44 -19.19
C SER A 59 -14.84 -30.59 -19.91
N VAL A 60 -15.92 -30.21 -19.24
CA VAL A 60 -16.98 -29.36 -19.81
C VAL A 60 -16.54 -27.91 -19.67
N THR A 61 -16.55 -27.17 -20.77
CA THR A 61 -16.20 -25.75 -20.81
C THR A 61 -17.39 -24.88 -21.17
N VAL A 62 -18.39 -25.42 -21.88
CA VAL A 62 -19.62 -24.71 -22.25
C VAL A 62 -20.84 -25.49 -21.75
N ILE A 63 -21.76 -24.81 -21.07
CA ILE A 63 -23.00 -25.34 -20.55
C ILE A 63 -24.15 -24.55 -21.15
N LYS A 64 -24.95 -25.18 -22.01
CA LYS A 64 -26.18 -24.63 -22.54
C LYS A 64 -27.36 -25.08 -21.66
N LEU A 65 -28.06 -24.14 -21.06
CA LEU A 65 -29.25 -24.40 -20.28
C LEU A 65 -30.49 -24.38 -21.17
N GLU A 66 -31.34 -25.38 -21.03
CA GLU A 66 -32.68 -25.32 -21.59
C GLU A 66 -33.54 -24.32 -20.80
N ALA A 67 -34.67 -23.90 -21.39
CA ALA A 67 -35.62 -23.03 -20.71
C ALA A 67 -36.19 -23.76 -19.49
N GLY A 68 -36.16 -23.12 -18.31
CA GLY A 68 -36.61 -23.77 -17.09
C GLY A 68 -36.10 -23.10 -15.81
N ASN A 69 -36.43 -23.73 -14.68
CA ASN A 69 -36.02 -23.28 -13.35
C ASN A 69 -34.99 -24.24 -12.73
N TYR A 70 -33.85 -23.67 -12.36
CA TYR A 70 -32.72 -24.33 -11.74
C TYR A 70 -32.68 -23.87 -10.27
N ALA A 71 -33.39 -24.61 -9.43
CA ALA A 71 -33.78 -24.16 -8.08
C ALA A 71 -32.71 -24.37 -7.01
N ASP A 72 -31.64 -25.11 -7.31
CA ASP A 72 -30.58 -25.38 -6.36
C ASP A 72 -29.57 -24.22 -6.24
N GLU A 73 -28.61 -24.36 -5.32
CA GLU A 73 -27.39 -23.56 -5.31
C GLU A 73 -26.28 -24.22 -6.13
N TYR A 74 -25.51 -23.39 -6.84
CA TYR A 74 -24.49 -23.82 -7.78
C TYR A 74 -23.16 -23.13 -7.52
N ASP A 75 -22.08 -23.91 -7.49
CA ASP A 75 -20.71 -23.41 -7.40
C ASP A 75 -19.98 -23.63 -8.72
N VAL A 76 -19.31 -22.59 -9.21
CA VAL A 76 -18.48 -22.61 -10.42
C VAL A 76 -17.03 -22.50 -9.96
N ASN A 77 -16.30 -23.62 -9.98
CA ASN A 77 -14.93 -23.70 -9.45
C ASN A 77 -13.86 -23.87 -10.56
N ASP A 78 -14.30 -24.02 -11.81
CA ASP A 78 -13.45 -24.08 -13.01
C ASP A 78 -13.99 -23.10 -14.06
N ALA A 79 -13.17 -22.66 -15.00
CA ALA A 79 -13.61 -21.81 -16.11
C ALA A 79 -14.78 -22.45 -16.88
N LYS A 80 -15.85 -21.68 -17.10
CA LYS A 80 -17.10 -22.12 -17.76
C LYS A 80 -17.76 -20.97 -18.52
N GLU A 81 -18.36 -21.30 -19.66
CA GLU A 81 -19.37 -20.49 -20.31
C GLU A 81 -20.76 -21.09 -20.04
N ILE A 82 -21.65 -20.34 -19.40
CA ILE A 82 -22.99 -20.77 -19.01
C ILE A 82 -24.01 -19.95 -19.82
N ASN A 83 -24.66 -20.63 -20.76
CA ASN A 83 -25.53 -20.03 -21.76
C ASN A 83 -26.98 -20.41 -21.52
N GLY A 84 -27.76 -19.48 -20.97
CA GLY A 84 -29.19 -19.65 -20.77
C GLY A 84 -30.05 -19.06 -21.88
N SER A 85 -31.31 -18.81 -21.51
CA SER A 85 -32.29 -18.05 -22.28
C SER A 85 -33.00 -17.05 -21.37
N LEU A 86 -33.72 -16.07 -21.94
CA LEU A 86 -34.54 -15.12 -21.16
C LEU A 86 -35.57 -15.79 -20.22
N THR A 87 -35.87 -17.06 -20.45
CA THR A 87 -36.78 -17.88 -19.64
C THR A 87 -36.06 -18.85 -18.69
N THR A 88 -34.73 -18.85 -18.68
CA THR A 88 -33.92 -19.64 -17.76
C THR A 88 -33.75 -18.89 -16.46
N THR A 89 -34.10 -19.53 -15.35
CA THR A 89 -33.98 -19.00 -13.99
C THR A 89 -33.02 -19.86 -13.17
N ILE A 90 -32.05 -19.23 -12.52
CA ILE A 90 -31.07 -19.85 -11.62
C ILE A 90 -31.31 -19.27 -10.23
N ASN A 91 -31.46 -20.11 -9.22
CA ASN A 91 -31.67 -19.63 -7.85
C ASN A 91 -30.42 -18.92 -7.34
N LYS A 92 -29.34 -19.64 -7.05
CA LYS A 92 -28.09 -19.02 -6.58
C LYS A 92 -26.88 -19.58 -7.31
N ILE A 93 -25.98 -18.70 -7.72
CA ILE A 93 -24.71 -19.10 -8.33
C ILE A 93 -23.53 -18.38 -7.68
N SER A 94 -22.54 -19.15 -7.25
CA SER A 94 -21.28 -18.67 -6.69
C SER A 94 -20.14 -18.97 -7.67
N VAL A 95 -19.44 -17.95 -8.15
CA VAL A 95 -18.31 -18.07 -9.05
C VAL A 95 -17.02 -17.94 -8.26
N ASN A 96 -16.21 -18.99 -8.20
CA ASN A 96 -14.98 -19.06 -7.40
C ASN A 96 -13.73 -19.35 -8.26
N CYS A 97 -13.75 -18.97 -9.53
CA CYS A 97 -12.62 -19.10 -10.45
C CYS A 97 -12.68 -18.02 -11.54
N SER A 98 -11.55 -17.76 -12.20
CA SER A 98 -11.50 -16.85 -13.33
C SER A 98 -12.13 -17.43 -14.60
N ASP A 99 -12.31 -16.55 -15.59
CA ASP A 99 -12.68 -16.85 -16.97
C ASP A 99 -14.05 -17.51 -17.10
N VAL A 100 -14.98 -17.08 -16.25
CA VAL A 100 -16.38 -17.50 -16.29
C VAL A 100 -17.20 -16.48 -17.07
N THR A 101 -18.07 -16.97 -17.94
CA THR A 101 -19.06 -16.17 -18.67
C THR A 101 -20.45 -16.69 -18.39
N ILE A 102 -21.39 -15.82 -18.04
CA ILE A 102 -22.81 -16.17 -17.86
C ILE A 102 -23.65 -15.31 -18.79
N ARG A 103 -24.48 -15.95 -19.60
CA ARG A 103 -25.29 -15.30 -20.63
C ARG A 103 -26.79 -15.54 -20.44
N SER A 104 -27.58 -14.52 -20.77
CA SER A 104 -29.02 -14.64 -21.05
C SER A 104 -29.76 -15.44 -19.98
N SER A 105 -29.58 -15.13 -18.70
CA SER A 105 -30.21 -15.88 -17.60
C SER A 105 -30.76 -14.94 -16.55
N THR A 106 -31.86 -15.33 -15.90
CA THR A 106 -32.33 -14.68 -14.68
C THR A 106 -31.71 -15.40 -13.48
N ILE A 107 -31.05 -14.67 -12.58
CA ILE A 107 -30.34 -15.20 -11.41
C ILE A 107 -30.94 -14.56 -10.15
N THR A 108 -31.31 -15.35 -9.15
CA THR A 108 -31.87 -14.79 -7.92
C THR A 108 -30.78 -14.23 -7.02
N THR A 109 -29.63 -14.90 -6.91
CA THR A 109 -28.47 -14.39 -6.15
C THR A 109 -27.18 -14.73 -6.84
N LEU A 110 -26.29 -13.73 -6.98
CA LEU A 110 -24.97 -13.88 -7.58
C LEU A 110 -23.88 -13.57 -6.56
N ILE A 111 -22.94 -14.49 -6.40
CA ILE A 111 -21.72 -14.27 -5.62
C ILE A 111 -20.52 -14.48 -6.55
N ALA A 112 -19.82 -13.40 -6.90
CA ALA A 112 -18.52 -13.46 -7.54
C ALA A 112 -17.46 -13.56 -6.42
N GLY A 113 -17.17 -14.78 -6.00
CA GLY A 113 -16.38 -15.10 -4.83
C GLY A 113 -14.88 -14.85 -4.99
N LYS A 114 -14.16 -14.97 -3.86
CA LYS A 114 -12.72 -14.64 -3.77
C LYS A 114 -11.82 -15.46 -4.69
N GLY A 115 -12.25 -16.67 -5.10
CA GLY A 115 -11.48 -17.55 -5.98
C GLY A 115 -11.34 -17.05 -7.42
N ILE A 116 -12.06 -15.99 -7.82
CA ILE A 116 -11.78 -15.27 -9.08
C ILE A 116 -10.40 -14.60 -9.03
N GLU A 117 -9.89 -14.31 -7.83
CA GLU A 117 -8.60 -13.64 -7.60
C GLU A 117 -8.51 -12.31 -8.37
N GLU A 118 -7.58 -12.18 -9.31
CA GLU A 118 -7.44 -11.01 -10.19
C GLU A 118 -8.04 -11.24 -11.59
N GLY A 119 -8.57 -12.44 -11.86
CA GLY A 119 -9.08 -12.88 -13.15
C GLY A 119 -10.47 -12.34 -13.51
N GLU A 120 -11.04 -12.84 -14.60
CA GLU A 120 -12.24 -12.25 -15.22
C GLU A 120 -13.56 -13.01 -14.95
N LEU A 121 -14.66 -12.26 -14.86
CA LEU A 121 -16.05 -12.70 -14.89
C LEU A 121 -16.83 -11.82 -15.86
N THR A 122 -17.47 -12.45 -16.85
CA THR A 122 -18.32 -11.78 -17.82
C THR A 122 -19.79 -12.12 -17.58
N LEU A 123 -20.63 -11.08 -17.47
CA LEU A 123 -22.08 -11.18 -17.35
C LEU A 123 -22.70 -10.51 -18.57
N GLU A 124 -23.50 -11.23 -19.36
CA GLU A 124 -24.08 -10.68 -20.60
C GLU A 124 -25.57 -10.99 -20.71
N ASP A 125 -26.38 -9.95 -20.91
CA ASP A 125 -27.85 -10.06 -20.99
C ASP A 125 -28.47 -10.81 -19.79
N VAL A 126 -27.91 -10.61 -18.59
CA VAL A 126 -28.39 -11.26 -17.36
C VAL A 126 -29.37 -10.38 -16.60
N ILE A 127 -30.32 -10.99 -15.89
CA ILE A 127 -31.17 -10.29 -14.92
C ILE A 127 -30.83 -10.85 -13.54
N ILE A 128 -30.32 -10.02 -12.64
CA ILE A 128 -30.13 -10.40 -11.24
C ILE A 128 -31.31 -9.87 -10.42
N GLU A 129 -32.20 -10.75 -9.95
CA GLU A 129 -33.40 -10.36 -9.20
C GLU A 129 -33.09 -9.92 -7.77
N GLY A 130 -32.24 -10.68 -7.07
CA GLY A 130 -31.75 -10.35 -5.73
C GLY A 130 -30.36 -9.71 -5.78
N ASP A 131 -29.57 -9.93 -4.74
CA ASP A 131 -28.30 -9.24 -4.55
C ASP A 131 -27.16 -9.88 -5.38
N ALA A 132 -26.23 -9.03 -5.82
CA ALA A 132 -24.98 -9.39 -6.47
C ALA A 132 -23.81 -8.92 -5.61
N VAL A 133 -22.94 -9.84 -5.18
CA VAL A 133 -21.78 -9.53 -4.35
C VAL A 133 -20.49 -9.93 -5.06
N PHE A 134 -19.55 -8.99 -5.18
CA PHE A 134 -18.27 -9.15 -5.85
C PHE A 134 -17.14 -9.07 -4.83
N GLN A 135 -16.54 -10.22 -4.51
CA GLN A 135 -15.43 -10.41 -3.56
C GLN A 135 -14.15 -10.87 -4.25
N GLY A 136 -14.21 -11.26 -5.51
CA GLY A 136 -13.08 -11.56 -6.38
C GLY A 136 -13.04 -10.63 -7.60
N GLY A 137 -11.88 -10.58 -8.25
CA GLY A 137 -11.60 -9.75 -9.41
C GLY A 137 -10.56 -8.65 -9.17
N GLY A 138 -9.75 -8.35 -10.20
CA GLY A 138 -8.78 -7.25 -10.28
C GLY A 138 -9.13 -6.13 -11.28
N SER A 139 -8.10 -5.51 -11.86
CA SER A 139 -8.21 -4.33 -12.73
C SER A 139 -8.96 -4.53 -14.06
N ASN A 140 -9.16 -5.78 -14.49
CA ASN A 140 -9.89 -6.14 -15.72
C ASN A 140 -11.09 -7.07 -15.47
N SER A 141 -11.44 -7.28 -14.21
CA SER A 141 -12.11 -8.51 -13.81
C SER A 141 -13.60 -8.60 -14.09
N ILE A 142 -14.40 -7.56 -13.84
CA ILE A 142 -15.85 -7.73 -13.91
C ILE A 142 -16.39 -6.97 -15.12
N LYS A 143 -16.86 -7.70 -16.13
CA LYS A 143 -17.43 -7.14 -17.37
C LYS A 143 -18.92 -7.41 -17.42
N VAL A 144 -19.71 -6.35 -17.46
CA VAL A 144 -21.16 -6.42 -17.64
C VAL A 144 -21.52 -5.90 -19.03
N LEU A 145 -21.98 -6.82 -19.87
CA LEU A 145 -22.29 -6.65 -21.28
C LEU A 145 -23.80 -6.73 -21.51
N GLY A 146 -24.21 -6.30 -22.71
CA GLY A 146 -25.60 -6.42 -23.16
C GLY A 146 -26.59 -5.65 -22.29
N LYS A 147 -27.87 -6.02 -22.37
CA LYS A 147 -28.97 -5.45 -21.58
C LYS A 147 -29.08 -6.15 -20.23
N SER A 148 -28.02 -6.07 -19.43
CA SER A 148 -27.97 -6.66 -18.09
C SER A 148 -28.66 -5.78 -17.05
N ILE A 149 -29.47 -6.37 -16.16
CA ILE A 149 -30.28 -5.66 -15.17
C ILE A 149 -30.01 -6.21 -13.77
N PHE A 150 -29.62 -5.35 -12.83
CA PHE A 150 -29.50 -5.66 -11.41
C PHE A 150 -30.65 -5.01 -10.64
N LYS A 151 -31.56 -5.84 -10.12
CA LYS A 151 -32.73 -5.39 -9.35
C LYS A 151 -32.43 -5.30 -7.85
N GLY A 152 -31.58 -6.18 -7.32
CA GLY A 152 -31.10 -6.09 -5.94
C GLY A 152 -29.88 -5.17 -5.77
N LEU A 153 -29.25 -5.26 -4.61
CA LEU A 153 -28.03 -4.51 -4.30
C LEU A 153 -26.84 -5.09 -5.08
N VAL A 154 -25.99 -4.22 -5.61
CA VAL A 154 -24.69 -4.60 -6.18
C VAL A 154 -23.62 -4.19 -5.18
N THR A 155 -22.82 -5.13 -4.68
CA THR A 155 -21.81 -4.86 -3.65
C THR A 155 -20.41 -5.21 -4.16
N LEU A 156 -19.47 -4.27 -4.11
CA LEU A 156 -18.05 -4.47 -4.39
C LEU A 156 -17.28 -4.54 -3.07
N ASP A 157 -16.78 -5.71 -2.71
CA ASP A 157 -16.16 -6.03 -1.41
C ASP A 157 -14.77 -6.67 -1.56
N LYS A 158 -13.97 -6.13 -2.48
CA LYS A 158 -12.53 -6.38 -2.59
C LYS A 158 -11.86 -5.16 -3.21
N ALA A 159 -10.73 -4.77 -2.62
CA ALA A 159 -9.90 -3.71 -3.15
C ALA A 159 -9.36 -4.08 -4.54
N GLY A 160 -9.37 -3.11 -5.46
CA GLY A 160 -8.83 -3.27 -6.82
C GLY A 160 -9.82 -3.82 -7.85
N ILE A 161 -11.06 -4.15 -7.47
CA ILE A 161 -12.09 -4.57 -8.43
C ILE A 161 -12.31 -3.46 -9.47
N SER A 162 -12.35 -3.85 -10.73
CA SER A 162 -12.80 -3.03 -11.84
C SER A 162 -14.15 -3.54 -12.33
N PHE A 163 -15.21 -2.80 -12.00
CA PHE A 163 -16.59 -3.08 -12.39
C PHE A 163 -16.91 -2.30 -13.67
N LYS A 164 -16.76 -2.97 -14.81
CA LYS A 164 -16.87 -2.40 -16.16
C LYS A 164 -18.26 -2.67 -16.74
N MET A 165 -18.97 -1.62 -17.13
CA MET A 165 -20.36 -1.75 -17.59
C MET A 165 -20.59 -1.19 -18.99
N GLY A 166 -21.42 -1.88 -19.76
CA GLY A 166 -21.99 -1.36 -21.00
C GLY A 166 -23.04 -0.29 -20.76
N THR A 167 -23.37 0.47 -21.80
CA THR A 167 -24.35 1.57 -21.73
C THR A 167 -25.80 1.11 -21.52
N LEU A 168 -26.07 -0.18 -21.74
CA LEU A 168 -27.39 -0.79 -21.55
C LEU A 168 -27.53 -1.50 -20.19
N THR A 169 -26.50 -1.47 -19.35
CA THR A 169 -26.56 -2.01 -18.00
C THR A 169 -27.45 -1.14 -17.11
N GLU A 170 -28.37 -1.76 -16.38
CA GLU A 170 -29.21 -1.08 -15.40
C GLU A 170 -28.95 -1.60 -13.99
N ILE A 171 -28.56 -0.72 -13.08
CA ILE A 171 -28.58 -1.00 -11.63
C ILE A 171 -29.73 -0.20 -11.05
N ILE A 172 -30.77 -0.89 -10.58
CA ILE A 172 -32.03 -0.28 -10.16
C ILE A 172 -31.98 0.19 -8.71
N LYS A 173 -31.43 -0.62 -7.79
CA LYS A 173 -31.47 -0.33 -6.36
C LYS A 173 -30.30 0.53 -5.89
N SER A 174 -29.14 -0.05 -5.61
CA SER A 174 -27.94 0.71 -5.24
C SER A 174 -26.67 -0.07 -5.57
N LEU A 175 -25.61 0.66 -5.87
CA LEU A 175 -24.24 0.15 -5.98
C LEU A 175 -23.46 0.54 -4.72
N ILE A 176 -22.99 -0.46 -3.99
CA ILE A 176 -22.29 -0.33 -2.71
C ILE A 176 -20.82 -0.68 -2.91
N VAL A 177 -19.92 0.22 -2.51
CA VAL A 177 -18.47 0.05 -2.61
C VAL A 177 -17.88 0.01 -1.21
N LEU A 178 -17.45 -1.18 -0.80
CA LEU A 178 -16.96 -1.49 0.54
C LEU A 178 -15.43 -1.47 0.64
N GLN A 179 -14.74 -1.44 -0.49
CA GLN A 179 -13.29 -1.30 -0.59
C GLN A 179 -12.95 -0.52 -1.87
N PRO A 180 -11.78 0.14 -1.97
CA PRO A 180 -11.42 0.93 -3.14
C PRO A 180 -11.56 0.14 -4.43
N ALA A 181 -12.39 0.64 -5.34
CA ALA A 181 -12.72 -0.02 -6.61
C ALA A 181 -12.71 0.98 -7.76
N SER A 182 -12.81 0.46 -8.98
CA SER A 182 -13.02 1.27 -10.17
C SER A 182 -14.36 0.93 -10.80
N ILE A 183 -15.19 1.93 -11.00
CA ILE A 183 -16.51 1.83 -11.64
C ILE A 183 -16.42 2.59 -12.95
N MET A 184 -16.38 1.87 -14.07
CA MET A 184 -16.00 2.45 -15.36
C MET A 184 -16.84 1.90 -16.52
N PRO A 185 -16.89 2.59 -17.67
CA PRO A 185 -17.40 1.98 -18.89
C PRO A 185 -16.53 0.77 -19.31
N LEU A 186 -17.07 -0.09 -20.18
CA LEU A 186 -16.30 -1.20 -20.78
C LEU A 186 -15.04 -0.72 -21.51
N ASP A 187 -15.14 0.42 -22.18
CA ASP A 187 -14.06 1.08 -22.91
C ASP A 187 -14.09 2.57 -22.55
N GLU A 188 -12.92 3.13 -22.24
CA GLU A 188 -12.73 4.55 -21.90
C GLU A 188 -13.25 5.49 -22.99
N ASN A 189 -13.38 5.03 -24.23
CA ASN A 189 -13.93 5.80 -25.36
C ASN A 189 -15.46 5.79 -25.44
N THR A 190 -16.12 4.85 -24.77
CA THR A 190 -17.59 4.74 -24.79
C THR A 190 -18.25 5.74 -23.84
N LEU A 191 -19.58 5.90 -23.97
CA LEU A 191 -20.35 6.74 -23.06
C LEU A 191 -20.34 6.15 -21.65
N ALA A 192 -20.30 7.03 -20.65
CA ALA A 192 -20.39 6.63 -19.25
C ALA A 192 -21.75 5.95 -18.99
N PRO A 193 -21.78 4.77 -18.32
CA PRO A 193 -23.01 4.07 -18.04
C PRO A 193 -23.84 4.83 -17.00
N ALA A 194 -25.17 4.80 -17.14
CA ALA A 194 -26.10 5.47 -16.24
C ALA A 194 -26.60 4.52 -15.17
N ILE A 195 -26.28 4.81 -13.91
CA ILE A 195 -26.76 4.08 -12.74
C ILE A 195 -28.05 4.77 -12.26
N LYS A 196 -29.17 4.03 -12.28
CA LYS A 196 -30.48 4.54 -11.83
C LYS A 196 -30.55 4.60 -10.30
N GLY A 197 -29.97 3.61 -9.65
CA GLY A 197 -29.87 3.54 -8.19
C GLY A 197 -28.82 4.50 -7.60
N ASP A 198 -28.83 4.60 -6.28
CA ASP A 198 -27.84 5.38 -5.54
C ASP A 198 -26.47 4.68 -5.51
N ILE A 199 -25.40 5.47 -5.42
CA ILE A 199 -24.04 4.95 -5.27
C ILE A 199 -23.54 5.30 -3.89
N VAL A 200 -23.10 4.28 -3.15
CA VAL A 200 -22.62 4.43 -1.78
C VAL A 200 -21.21 3.89 -1.68
N ILE A 201 -20.24 4.78 -1.49
CA ILE A 201 -18.85 4.44 -1.23
C ILE A 201 -18.60 4.59 0.25
N ASN A 202 -18.35 3.47 0.93
CA ASN A 202 -18.15 3.46 2.36
C ASN A 202 -17.28 2.26 2.73
N TYR A 203 -15.98 2.51 2.90
CA TYR A 203 -15.04 1.42 3.09
C TYR A 203 -15.22 0.74 4.44
N THR A 204 -15.08 -0.58 4.45
CA THR A 204 -15.12 -1.38 5.70
C THR A 204 -13.84 -1.22 6.53
N LYS A 205 -12.78 -0.68 5.92
CA LYS A 205 -11.55 -0.24 6.56
C LYS A 205 -11.04 1.02 5.88
N TYR A 206 -10.42 1.91 6.65
CA TYR A 206 -9.75 3.10 6.12
C TYR A 206 -8.78 2.73 4.99
N SER A 207 -8.80 3.51 3.91
CA SER A 207 -7.87 3.39 2.79
C SER A 207 -7.51 4.76 2.21
N SER A 208 -6.23 4.92 1.87
CA SER A 208 -5.73 6.08 1.12
C SER A 208 -5.97 5.97 -0.39
N VAL A 209 -6.26 4.76 -0.89
CA VAL A 209 -6.53 4.50 -2.31
C VAL A 209 -7.92 5.03 -2.67
N ALA A 210 -7.99 5.76 -3.78
CA ALA A 210 -9.22 6.34 -4.27
C ALA A 210 -10.12 5.30 -4.96
N THR A 211 -11.44 5.43 -4.76
CA THR A 211 -12.40 4.80 -5.68
C THR A 211 -12.48 5.68 -6.93
N VAL A 212 -12.37 5.06 -8.10
CA VAL A 212 -12.47 5.76 -9.38
C VAL A 212 -13.86 5.55 -9.95
N CYS A 213 -14.57 6.62 -10.28
CA CYS A 213 -15.88 6.57 -10.90
C CYS A 213 -15.85 7.27 -12.26
N ASN A 214 -16.37 6.61 -13.29
CA ASN A 214 -16.56 7.19 -14.62
C ASN A 214 -17.94 6.83 -15.16
N ILE A 215 -18.96 7.47 -14.59
CA ILE A 215 -20.37 7.04 -14.67
C ILE A 215 -21.33 8.24 -14.58
N ILE A 216 -22.59 8.00 -14.95
CA ILE A 216 -23.68 8.96 -14.74
C ILE A 216 -24.54 8.45 -13.58
N ALA A 217 -24.78 9.28 -12.57
CA ALA A 217 -25.60 8.92 -11.42
C ALA A 217 -26.35 10.12 -10.84
N ALA A 218 -27.56 9.86 -10.33
CA ALA A 218 -28.33 10.90 -9.64
C ALA A 218 -27.68 11.27 -8.29
N LYS A 219 -27.19 10.27 -7.54
CA LYS A 219 -26.66 10.47 -6.20
C LYS A 219 -25.41 9.65 -5.96
N LEU A 220 -24.38 10.30 -5.42
CA LEU A 220 -23.15 9.69 -4.91
C LEU A 220 -23.00 10.02 -3.44
N VAL A 221 -22.81 9.00 -2.62
CA VAL A 221 -22.78 9.10 -1.17
C VAL A 221 -21.45 8.55 -0.68
N VAL A 222 -20.74 9.35 0.11
CA VAL A 222 -19.37 9.05 0.55
C VAL A 222 -19.31 9.00 2.07
N GLY A 223 -18.96 7.82 2.56
CA GLY A 223 -18.79 7.48 3.97
C GLY A 223 -17.57 8.14 4.61
N ASP A 224 -17.53 8.07 5.94
CA ASP A 224 -16.50 8.63 6.81
C ASP A 224 -15.15 7.90 6.76
N THR A 225 -15.16 6.65 6.31
CA THR A 225 -13.96 5.82 6.13
C THR A 225 -13.25 6.06 4.79
N VAL A 226 -13.79 6.95 3.96
CA VAL A 226 -13.29 7.27 2.63
C VAL A 226 -12.59 8.63 2.67
N ASN A 227 -11.37 8.70 2.14
CA ASN A 227 -10.64 9.95 2.05
C ASN A 227 -10.54 10.51 0.63
N ASN A 228 -10.58 9.64 -0.38
CA ASN A 228 -10.36 10.04 -1.76
C ASN A 228 -11.36 9.36 -2.69
N VAL A 229 -11.98 10.15 -3.58
CA VAL A 229 -12.79 9.66 -4.71
C VAL A 229 -12.33 10.41 -5.96
N THR A 230 -12.16 9.71 -7.06
CA THR A 230 -11.76 10.31 -8.34
C THR A 230 -12.91 10.17 -9.33
N LEU A 231 -13.42 11.29 -9.82
CA LEU A 231 -14.41 11.32 -10.89
C LEU A 231 -13.72 11.59 -12.23
N GLY A 232 -13.84 10.63 -13.15
CA GLY A 232 -13.32 10.72 -14.50
C GLY A 232 -14.05 11.79 -15.33
N ALA A 233 -13.44 12.20 -16.44
CA ALA A 233 -13.92 13.31 -17.26
C ALA A 233 -15.34 13.15 -17.84
N LYS A 234 -15.83 11.92 -17.98
CA LYS A 234 -17.18 11.63 -18.48
C LYS A 234 -18.21 11.44 -17.36
N SER A 235 -17.81 11.61 -16.11
CA SER A 235 -18.72 11.47 -14.98
C SER A 235 -19.71 12.61 -14.95
N VAL A 236 -20.97 12.30 -14.68
CA VAL A 236 -22.02 13.28 -14.41
C VAL A 236 -22.76 12.86 -13.15
N ILE A 237 -22.53 13.58 -12.06
CA ILE A 237 -23.14 13.31 -10.76
C ILE A 237 -24.05 14.48 -10.42
N ALA A 238 -25.34 14.24 -10.30
CA ALA A 238 -26.28 15.31 -9.98
C ALA A 238 -26.10 15.78 -8.52
N MET A 239 -25.88 14.86 -7.58
CA MET A 239 -25.75 15.17 -6.17
C MET A 239 -24.64 14.36 -5.50
N VAL A 240 -23.73 15.04 -4.81
CA VAL A 240 -22.72 14.43 -3.95
C VAL A 240 -23.05 14.69 -2.48
N TYR A 241 -23.03 13.64 -1.67
CA TYR A 241 -23.18 13.74 -0.23
C TYR A 241 -21.98 13.14 0.49
N ALA A 242 -21.26 13.96 1.25
CA ALA A 242 -20.25 13.50 2.20
C ALA A 242 -20.85 13.40 3.61
N THR A 243 -20.59 12.28 4.29
CA THR A 243 -21.06 12.07 5.67
C THR A 243 -20.20 12.76 6.74
N LYS A 244 -19.01 13.28 6.38
CA LYS A 244 -18.08 13.92 7.33
C LYS A 244 -17.35 15.11 6.69
N SER A 245 -17.28 16.22 7.41
CA SER A 245 -16.62 17.46 6.96
C SER A 245 -15.10 17.32 6.81
N GLY A 246 -14.54 17.84 5.71
CA GLY A 246 -13.11 18.21 5.63
C GLY A 246 -12.11 17.06 5.46
N THR A 247 -12.56 15.82 5.20
CA THR A 247 -11.69 14.65 5.04
C THR A 247 -11.78 13.94 3.68
N ILE A 248 -12.76 14.30 2.85
CA ILE A 248 -12.96 13.65 1.54
C ILE A 248 -12.51 14.59 0.43
N ASN A 249 -11.43 14.22 -0.26
CA ASN A 249 -11.00 14.84 -1.51
C ASN A 249 -11.71 14.17 -2.68
N ILE A 250 -12.54 14.93 -3.39
CA ILE A 250 -13.12 14.49 -4.66
C ILE A 250 -12.35 15.16 -5.79
N THR A 251 -11.48 14.42 -6.47
CA THR A 251 -10.80 14.90 -7.68
C THR A 251 -11.76 14.79 -8.84
N ASN A 252 -12.31 15.93 -9.28
CA ASN A 252 -13.35 15.97 -10.29
C ASN A 252 -12.85 16.54 -11.62
N ASN A 253 -12.75 15.66 -12.62
CA ASN A 253 -12.57 16.06 -14.02
C ASN A 253 -13.90 16.09 -14.80
N GLY A 254 -14.99 15.58 -14.22
CA GLY A 254 -16.34 15.54 -14.81
C GLY A 254 -17.26 16.67 -14.33
N LYS A 255 -18.58 16.43 -14.38
CA LYS A 255 -19.63 17.37 -13.93
C LYS A 255 -20.23 16.93 -12.60
N ILE A 256 -20.24 17.83 -11.62
CA ILE A 256 -21.03 17.72 -10.38
C ILE A 256 -22.04 18.87 -10.37
N GLU A 257 -23.33 18.58 -10.26
CA GLU A 257 -24.36 19.63 -10.27
C GLU A 257 -24.56 20.25 -8.88
N SER A 258 -24.56 19.43 -7.82
CA SER A 258 -24.71 19.87 -6.43
C SER A 258 -23.91 19.01 -5.46
N ALA A 259 -23.52 19.58 -4.32
CA ALA A 259 -22.86 18.89 -3.22
C ALA A 259 -23.18 19.54 -1.87
N ASN A 260 -23.13 18.77 -0.78
CA ASN A 260 -23.23 19.33 0.57
C ASN A 260 -21.92 20.01 1.03
N ASP A 261 -22.01 20.87 2.05
CA ASP A 261 -20.88 21.67 2.56
C ASP A 261 -19.80 20.86 3.31
N LEU A 262 -20.00 19.53 3.44
CA LEU A 262 -19.08 18.65 4.16
C LEU A 262 -17.95 18.10 3.25
N ALA A 263 -18.14 18.08 1.93
CA ALA A 263 -17.15 17.55 0.99
C ALA A 263 -16.12 18.61 0.55
N THR A 264 -14.84 18.23 0.40
CA THR A 264 -13.84 19.06 -0.29
C THR A 264 -13.72 18.60 -1.74
N ILE A 265 -14.32 19.36 -2.67
CA ILE A 265 -14.24 19.08 -4.11
C ILE A 265 -13.05 19.81 -4.71
N LEU A 266 -12.11 19.04 -5.26
CA LEU A 266 -10.90 19.51 -5.95
C LEU A 266 -11.12 19.38 -7.47
N GLY A 267 -10.92 20.46 -8.24
CA GLY A 267 -11.15 20.47 -9.69
C GLY A 267 -12.38 21.30 -10.09
N ASN A 268 -13.20 20.78 -11.02
CA ASN A 268 -14.40 21.47 -11.50
C ASN A 268 -15.46 21.52 -10.37
N LYS A 269 -15.54 22.65 -9.67
CA LYS A 269 -16.50 22.84 -8.57
C LYS A 269 -17.94 22.85 -9.07
N ALA A 270 -18.86 22.37 -8.23
CA ALA A 270 -20.29 22.50 -8.47
C ALA A 270 -20.71 23.98 -8.49
N GLU A 271 -21.65 24.35 -9.38
CA GLU A 271 -22.05 25.75 -9.57
C GLU A 271 -22.93 26.31 -8.44
N ASN A 272 -23.49 25.45 -7.57
CA ASN A 272 -24.25 25.85 -6.39
C ASN A 272 -24.36 24.68 -5.39
N PRO A 273 -23.53 24.60 -4.35
CA PRO A 273 -23.77 23.63 -3.27
C PRO A 273 -25.04 24.05 -2.53
N MET A 274 -26.14 23.31 -2.74
CA MET A 274 -27.26 23.36 -1.81
C MET A 274 -26.97 22.34 -0.71
N PRO A 275 -27.10 22.72 0.58
CA PRO A 275 -27.02 21.75 1.67
C PRO A 275 -28.08 20.67 1.45
N VAL A 276 -27.62 19.43 1.29
CA VAL A 276 -28.49 18.25 1.21
C VAL A 276 -28.62 17.72 2.63
N ASP A 277 -29.84 17.71 3.16
CA ASP A 277 -30.13 17.17 4.49
C ASP A 277 -30.50 15.68 4.38
N LEU A 278 -29.63 14.79 4.88
CA LEU A 278 -29.92 13.35 4.95
C LEU A 278 -30.84 12.97 6.08
N SER A 279 -31.17 13.85 7.03
CA SER A 279 -32.00 13.53 8.20
C SER A 279 -33.36 12.91 7.83
N THR A 280 -33.80 13.12 6.58
CA THR A 280 -35.06 12.64 6.02
C THR A 280 -34.91 11.52 4.96
N ASP A 281 -33.69 11.16 4.54
CA ASP A 281 -33.43 10.08 3.56
C ASP A 281 -33.08 8.77 4.28
N TYR A 282 -34.09 8.18 4.91
CA TYR A 282 -33.95 7.00 5.78
C TYR A 282 -33.49 5.73 5.05
N GLN A 283 -33.81 5.59 3.76
CA GLN A 283 -33.32 4.46 2.96
C GLN A 283 -31.81 4.53 2.81
N LEU A 284 -31.29 5.71 2.51
CA LEU A 284 -29.86 5.90 2.33
C LEU A 284 -29.10 5.82 3.66
N GLN A 285 -29.64 6.37 4.75
CA GLN A 285 -29.08 6.16 6.10
C GLN A 285 -28.94 4.68 6.42
N GLY A 286 -29.96 3.88 6.07
CA GLY A 286 -29.93 2.45 6.28
C GLY A 286 -28.95 1.70 5.39
N ILE A 287 -28.77 2.14 4.14
CA ILE A 287 -27.73 1.60 3.25
C ILE A 287 -26.32 1.95 3.74
N ILE A 288 -26.08 3.20 4.16
CA ILE A 288 -24.81 3.61 4.80
C ILE A 288 -24.57 2.76 6.05
N THR A 289 -25.59 2.53 6.86
CA THR A 289 -25.50 1.69 8.06
C THR A 289 -25.13 0.26 7.68
N LEU A 290 -25.87 -0.37 6.78
CA LEU A 290 -25.66 -1.74 6.30
C LEU A 290 -24.32 -1.95 5.58
N SER A 291 -23.76 -0.91 4.97
CA SER A 291 -22.41 -0.95 4.39
C SER A 291 -21.31 -0.91 5.46
N LYS A 292 -21.53 -0.22 6.60
CA LYS A 292 -20.64 -0.31 7.77
C LYS A 292 -20.68 -1.69 8.46
N LEU A 293 -21.72 -2.50 8.21
CA LEU A 293 -21.99 -3.75 8.95
C LEU A 293 -21.04 -4.94 8.64
N ASN A 294 -20.13 -4.88 7.66
CA ASN A 294 -19.34 -6.05 7.29
C ASN A 294 -18.19 -6.42 8.24
N ASN A 295 -17.72 -5.53 9.12
CA ASN A 295 -16.50 -5.76 9.90
C ASN A 295 -16.64 -5.71 11.43
N SER A 296 -17.84 -5.53 11.99
CA SER A 296 -17.99 -5.40 13.45
C SER A 296 -19.27 -6.01 14.05
N LEU A 297 -20.07 -6.72 13.25
CA LEU A 297 -21.35 -7.25 13.71
C LEU A 297 -21.26 -8.50 14.57
N PHE A 298 -20.19 -9.28 14.43
CA PHE A 298 -20.01 -10.55 15.13
C PHE A 298 -18.78 -10.45 16.03
N SER A 299 -18.82 -11.06 17.22
CA SER A 299 -17.63 -11.16 18.08
C SER A 299 -16.60 -12.19 17.59
N VAL A 300 -16.96 -12.98 16.58
CA VAL A 300 -16.12 -14.02 15.96
C VAL A 300 -15.55 -13.55 14.62
N SER A 301 -14.30 -13.95 14.36
CA SER A 301 -13.57 -13.54 13.14
C SER A 301 -13.94 -14.32 11.88
N ASP A 302 -14.55 -15.50 12.02
CA ASP A 302 -14.96 -16.34 10.90
C ASP A 302 -16.32 -17.01 11.16
N ILE A 303 -17.36 -16.48 10.49
CA ILE A 303 -18.73 -16.99 10.57
C ILE A 303 -18.95 -18.26 9.74
N ASN A 304 -17.94 -18.72 8.99
CA ASN A 304 -18.05 -19.94 8.18
C ASN A 304 -17.52 -21.19 8.89
N SER A 305 -17.14 -21.07 10.17
CA SER A 305 -16.66 -22.22 10.95
C SER A 305 -16.98 -22.11 12.43
N ILE A 306 -18.26 -21.94 12.74
CA ILE A 306 -18.75 -21.75 14.10
C ILE A 306 -18.88 -23.06 14.87
N THR A 307 -18.24 -23.13 16.04
CA THR A 307 -18.36 -24.24 17.00
C THR A 307 -18.97 -23.81 18.33
N ASP A 308 -18.91 -22.51 18.66
CA ASP A 308 -19.22 -21.95 19.97
C ASP A 308 -20.14 -20.75 19.85
N ASN A 309 -20.82 -20.42 20.96
CA ASN A 309 -21.65 -19.22 21.08
C ASN A 309 -20.86 -17.95 20.70
N PHE A 310 -21.56 -16.99 20.13
CA PHE A 310 -20.98 -15.70 19.75
C PHE A 310 -21.98 -14.58 19.97
N ASP A 311 -21.48 -13.35 19.95
CA ASP A 311 -22.30 -12.16 20.15
C ASP A 311 -22.50 -11.44 18.81
N VAL A 312 -23.65 -10.79 18.69
CA VAL A 312 -24.03 -9.91 17.60
C VAL A 312 -24.32 -8.51 18.12
N GLN A 313 -24.01 -7.48 17.33
CA GLN A 313 -24.37 -6.11 17.67
C GLN A 313 -25.88 -5.90 17.55
N THR A 314 -26.51 -5.30 18.56
CA THR A 314 -27.94 -4.90 18.52
C THR A 314 -28.16 -3.40 18.40
N ASN A 315 -27.09 -2.61 18.51
CA ASN A 315 -27.13 -1.18 18.31
C ASN A 315 -25.89 -0.71 17.53
N PHE A 316 -26.04 0.38 16.79
CA PHE A 316 -24.94 1.00 16.05
C PHE A 316 -25.16 2.52 15.96
N THR A 317 -24.12 3.29 16.26
CA THR A 317 -24.16 4.77 16.20
C THR A 317 -23.56 5.24 14.88
N ILE A 318 -24.36 5.88 14.02
CA ILE A 318 -23.88 6.40 12.73
C ILE A 318 -23.11 7.72 12.91
N SER A 319 -23.61 8.56 13.82
CA SER A 319 -23.13 9.90 14.16
C SER A 319 -23.52 10.21 15.61
N ASP A 320 -22.93 11.26 16.18
CA ASP A 320 -23.08 11.63 17.60
C ASP A 320 -24.55 11.68 18.09
N ASP A 321 -25.51 11.96 17.20
CA ASP A 321 -26.94 12.08 17.52
C ASP A 321 -27.84 10.94 16.97
N THR A 322 -27.30 9.96 16.23
CA THR A 322 -28.10 8.93 15.54
C THR A 322 -27.66 7.52 15.90
N SER A 323 -28.41 6.87 16.78
CA SER A 323 -28.26 5.44 17.12
C SER A 323 -29.38 4.61 16.50
N ILE A 324 -29.00 3.50 15.87
CA ILE A 324 -29.89 2.57 15.18
C ILE A 324 -29.95 1.27 15.95
N VAL A 325 -31.15 0.68 15.99
CA VAL A 325 -31.38 -0.67 16.53
C VAL A 325 -31.30 -1.70 15.42
N ILE A 326 -30.50 -2.75 15.67
CA ILE A 326 -30.36 -3.91 14.81
C ILE A 326 -31.06 -5.08 15.51
N SER A 327 -32.01 -5.68 14.80
CA SER A 327 -32.69 -6.91 15.24
C SER A 327 -32.21 -8.09 14.42
N TRP A 328 -32.10 -9.26 15.04
CA TRP A 328 -31.58 -10.46 14.38
C TRP A 328 -32.61 -11.57 14.37
N THR A 329 -32.66 -12.32 13.27
CA THR A 329 -33.47 -13.53 13.12
C THR A 329 -32.64 -14.65 12.50
N SER A 330 -32.97 -15.89 12.81
CA SER A 330 -32.31 -17.09 12.26
C SER A 330 -33.33 -17.90 11.47
N ASN A 331 -32.95 -18.39 10.29
CA ASN A 331 -33.80 -19.32 9.54
C ASN A 331 -33.83 -20.74 10.15
N ASN A 332 -32.93 -21.03 11.12
CA ASN A 332 -32.87 -22.31 11.83
C ASN A 332 -32.54 -22.09 13.31
N SER A 333 -33.57 -21.80 14.11
CA SER A 333 -33.45 -21.53 15.55
C SER A 333 -33.02 -22.73 16.39
N SER A 334 -33.11 -23.94 15.85
CA SER A 334 -32.62 -25.16 16.53
C SER A 334 -31.09 -25.28 16.51
N VAL A 335 -30.43 -24.62 15.56
CA VAL A 335 -28.97 -24.59 15.42
C VAL A 335 -28.40 -23.27 15.94
N LEU A 336 -29.00 -22.14 15.54
CA LEU A 336 -28.63 -20.79 16.02
C LEU A 336 -29.84 -20.12 16.67
N SER A 337 -29.88 -20.10 17.99
CA SER A 337 -30.92 -19.39 18.74
C SER A 337 -30.45 -18.01 19.19
N ILE A 338 -31.34 -17.02 19.16
CA ILE A 338 -31.01 -15.61 19.34
C ILE A 338 -31.69 -15.09 20.61
N SER A 339 -30.91 -14.47 21.49
CA SER A 339 -31.42 -13.81 22.71
C SER A 339 -30.70 -12.49 22.92
N GLY A 340 -31.29 -11.40 22.42
CA GLY A 340 -30.67 -10.08 22.42
C GLY A 340 -29.39 -10.08 21.59
N GLU A 341 -28.27 -9.71 22.21
CA GLU A 341 -26.94 -9.70 21.60
C GLU A 341 -26.30 -11.09 21.52
N LYS A 342 -26.86 -12.13 22.16
CA LYS A 342 -26.23 -13.45 22.24
C LYS A 342 -26.82 -14.42 21.23
N ILE A 343 -25.96 -15.07 20.47
CA ILE A 343 -26.27 -16.23 19.63
C ILE A 343 -25.80 -17.49 20.33
N SER A 344 -26.73 -18.36 20.69
CA SER A 344 -26.42 -19.68 21.24
C SER A 344 -26.40 -20.72 20.13
N VAL A 345 -25.26 -21.41 20.01
CA VAL A 345 -24.95 -22.40 18.99
C VAL A 345 -25.21 -23.79 19.55
N THR A 346 -26.03 -24.56 18.86
CA THR A 346 -26.18 -26.00 19.06
C THR A 346 -25.54 -26.70 17.87
N GLN A 347 -24.42 -27.39 18.09
CA GLN A 347 -23.75 -28.10 17.02
C GLN A 347 -24.63 -29.24 16.48
N PRO A 348 -24.96 -29.24 15.17
CA PRO A 348 -25.74 -30.29 14.53
C PRO A 348 -24.91 -31.56 14.31
N ASP A 349 -25.52 -32.70 13.94
CA ASP A 349 -24.76 -33.92 13.61
C ASP A 349 -24.05 -33.84 12.24
N VAL A 350 -24.46 -32.89 11.39
CA VAL A 350 -23.89 -32.62 10.06
C VAL A 350 -23.65 -31.13 9.93
N THR A 351 -22.50 -30.72 9.38
CA THR A 351 -22.18 -29.30 9.19
C THR A 351 -23.29 -28.61 8.41
N THR A 352 -23.88 -27.58 9.01
CA THR A 352 -25.13 -27.00 8.51
C THR A 352 -24.94 -25.50 8.28
N PRO A 353 -25.20 -24.98 7.05
CA PRO A 353 -25.32 -23.56 6.81
C PRO A 353 -26.66 -23.03 7.36
N VAL A 354 -26.62 -21.90 8.06
CA VAL A 354 -27.76 -21.22 8.68
C VAL A 354 -27.72 -19.76 8.25
N ILE A 355 -28.87 -19.19 7.87
CA ILE A 355 -28.98 -17.79 7.50
C ILE A 355 -29.38 -16.98 8.73
N LEU A 356 -28.51 -16.06 9.15
CA LEU A 356 -28.82 -15.00 10.09
C LEU A 356 -29.20 -13.74 9.34
N THR A 357 -30.38 -13.19 9.61
CA THR A 357 -30.87 -11.95 8.99
C THR A 357 -30.79 -10.83 10.01
N ALA A 358 -29.91 -9.85 9.76
CA ALA A 358 -29.92 -8.57 10.44
C ALA A 358 -31.01 -7.67 9.82
N SER A 359 -31.83 -7.05 10.66
CA SER A 359 -32.91 -6.15 10.28
C SER A 359 -32.74 -4.83 11.02
N VAL A 360 -32.52 -3.77 10.24
CA VAL A 360 -32.38 -2.39 10.71
C VAL A 360 -33.69 -1.66 10.44
N THR A 361 -34.25 -1.04 11.48
CA THR A 361 -35.46 -0.20 11.34
C THR A 361 -35.08 1.26 11.50
N ILE A 362 -35.37 2.08 10.48
CA ILE A 362 -35.17 3.53 10.50
C ILE A 362 -36.47 4.17 10.05
N ASP A 363 -37.07 4.97 10.94
CA ASP A 363 -38.35 5.68 10.72
C ASP A 363 -39.44 4.82 10.05
N GLY A 364 -39.64 3.60 10.56
CA GLY A 364 -40.64 2.65 10.06
C GLY A 364 -40.25 1.86 8.80
N SER A 365 -39.15 2.21 8.13
CA SER A 365 -38.58 1.41 7.04
C SER A 365 -37.66 0.32 7.59
N ILE A 366 -37.90 -0.93 7.18
CA ILE A 366 -37.09 -2.08 7.57
C ILE A 366 -36.17 -2.48 6.42
N ILE A 367 -34.87 -2.50 6.66
CA ILE A 367 -33.88 -2.98 5.70
C ILE A 367 -33.18 -4.19 6.29
N LYS A 368 -33.03 -5.23 5.48
CA LYS A 368 -32.53 -6.53 5.90
C LYS A 368 -31.23 -6.88 5.20
N LYS A 369 -30.38 -7.65 5.87
CA LYS A 369 -29.16 -8.23 5.32
C LYS A 369 -28.98 -9.64 5.87
N ASP A 370 -28.77 -10.58 4.96
CA ASP A 370 -28.59 -11.99 5.28
C ASP A 370 -27.09 -12.33 5.37
N PHE A 371 -26.75 -13.14 6.36
CA PHE A 371 -25.42 -13.68 6.59
C PHE A 371 -25.53 -15.21 6.63
N THR A 372 -24.83 -15.89 5.73
CA THR A 372 -24.69 -17.34 5.80
C THR A 372 -23.63 -17.68 6.84
N VAL A 373 -24.06 -18.32 7.93
CA VAL A 373 -23.22 -18.80 9.02
C VAL A 373 -23.13 -20.32 8.91
N THR A 374 -21.92 -20.88 8.90
CA THR A 374 -21.73 -22.33 8.85
C THR A 374 -21.39 -22.85 10.23
N VAL A 375 -22.29 -23.66 10.79
CA VAL A 375 -22.09 -24.32 12.08
C VAL A 375 -21.51 -25.71 11.85
N ILE A 376 -20.33 -25.94 12.40
CA ILE A 376 -19.60 -27.20 12.24
C ILE A 376 -20.29 -28.30 13.05
N ALA A 377 -20.38 -29.49 12.45
CA ALA A 377 -20.95 -30.66 13.08
C ALA A 377 -20.33 -30.95 14.45
N LYS A 378 -21.13 -31.48 15.36
CA LYS A 378 -20.67 -32.08 16.60
C LYS A 378 -19.77 -33.26 16.27
N VAL A 379 -18.62 -33.32 16.92
CA VAL A 379 -17.73 -34.48 16.81
C VAL A 379 -18.43 -35.69 17.43
N ASN A 380 -18.69 -36.73 16.64
CA ASN A 380 -19.15 -38.02 17.15
C ASN A 380 -17.93 -38.87 17.58
N PRO A 381 -17.68 -39.05 18.89
CA PRO A 381 -16.50 -39.78 19.35
C PRO A 381 -16.46 -41.23 18.88
N ASP A 382 -17.63 -41.85 18.63
CA ASP A 382 -17.74 -43.25 18.20
C ASP A 382 -17.29 -43.47 16.74
N ASN A 383 -17.19 -42.39 15.97
CA ASN A 383 -16.71 -42.41 14.58
C ASN A 383 -15.21 -42.14 14.47
N LEU A 384 -14.58 -41.65 15.53
CA LEU A 384 -13.16 -41.36 15.53
C LEU A 384 -12.35 -42.64 15.65
N THR A 385 -11.41 -42.82 14.73
CA THR A 385 -10.42 -43.89 14.77
C THR A 385 -9.03 -43.34 14.54
N ASN A 386 -8.03 -44.07 15.03
CA ASN A 386 -6.64 -43.81 14.72
C ASN A 386 -6.40 -43.98 13.21
N LEU A 387 -5.44 -43.23 12.67
CA LEU A 387 -5.03 -43.36 11.28
C LEU A 387 -4.48 -44.78 11.02
N PRO A 388 -4.75 -45.36 9.83
CA PRO A 388 -4.19 -46.66 9.47
C PRO A 388 -2.68 -46.56 9.23
N ALA A 389 -1.96 -47.69 9.35
CA ALA A 389 -0.50 -47.73 9.18
C ALA A 389 -0.03 -47.23 7.79
N GLU A 390 -0.87 -47.37 6.76
CA GLU A 390 -0.60 -46.84 5.42
C GLU A 390 -0.61 -45.31 5.34
N ALA A 391 -1.15 -44.61 6.34
CA ALA A 391 -1.03 -43.17 6.46
C ALA A 391 0.38 -42.72 6.84
N ASP A 392 1.20 -43.61 7.44
CA ASP A 392 2.56 -43.28 7.87
C ASP A 392 3.43 -42.89 6.67
N GLY A 393 4.19 -41.80 6.83
CA GLY A 393 5.04 -41.21 5.79
C GLY A 393 4.98 -39.68 5.78
N THR A 394 5.71 -39.09 4.83
CA THR A 394 5.70 -37.64 4.60
C THR A 394 4.74 -37.31 3.46
N TRP A 395 3.87 -36.33 3.71
CA TRP A 395 2.85 -35.88 2.77
C TRP A 395 3.13 -34.43 2.36
N THR A 396 3.06 -34.14 1.06
CA THR A 396 3.37 -32.83 0.48
C THR A 396 2.31 -32.36 -0.51
N ILE A 397 2.20 -31.04 -0.69
CA ILE A 397 1.42 -30.41 -1.77
C ILE A 397 2.40 -29.73 -2.73
N SER A 398 2.42 -30.08 -4.02
CA SER A 398 3.37 -29.51 -5.00
C SER A 398 3.22 -27.99 -5.23
N ALA A 399 2.15 -27.36 -4.73
CA ALA A 399 1.83 -25.95 -4.94
C ALA A 399 1.85 -25.07 -3.67
N ILE A 400 2.04 -25.65 -2.47
CA ILE A 400 1.96 -24.93 -1.19
C ILE A 400 3.02 -25.52 -0.24
N PRO A 401 3.74 -24.72 0.58
CA PRO A 401 4.72 -25.21 1.56
C PRO A 401 4.06 -25.90 2.78
N LEU A 402 3.10 -26.78 2.54
CA LEU A 402 2.53 -27.67 3.54
C LEU A 402 3.18 -29.04 3.36
N SER A 403 4.04 -29.40 4.33
CA SER A 403 4.51 -30.77 4.50
C SER A 403 4.28 -31.20 5.95
N PHE A 404 3.85 -32.45 6.12
CA PHE A 404 3.73 -33.04 7.44
C PHE A 404 4.11 -34.51 7.40
N THR A 405 4.63 -35.00 8.53
CA THR A 405 4.95 -36.42 8.69
C THR A 405 3.93 -37.07 9.61
N VAL A 406 3.39 -38.20 9.16
CA VAL A 406 2.54 -39.07 9.98
C VAL A 406 3.38 -40.25 10.46
N SER A 407 3.34 -40.53 11.75
CA SER A 407 3.88 -41.75 12.33
C SER A 407 3.06 -42.16 13.54
N ASP A 408 2.57 -43.41 13.57
CA ASP A 408 1.85 -43.97 14.72
C ASP A 408 0.65 -43.08 15.13
N SER A 409 -0.16 -42.69 14.14
CA SER A 409 -1.31 -41.78 14.33
C SER A 409 -0.96 -40.45 15.00
N LYS A 410 0.27 -39.96 14.79
CA LYS A 410 0.70 -38.62 15.19
C LYS A 410 1.12 -37.85 13.96
N ILE A 411 0.60 -36.63 13.84
CA ILE A 411 1.06 -35.68 12.81
C ILE A 411 2.13 -34.78 13.43
N THR A 412 3.25 -34.65 12.72
CA THR A 412 4.33 -33.72 13.03
C THR A 412 4.39 -32.61 11.98
N MET A 413 4.23 -31.37 12.43
CA MET A 413 4.28 -30.15 11.62
C MET A 413 5.08 -29.08 12.36
N ASN A 414 6.03 -28.43 11.69
CA ASN A 414 6.84 -27.33 12.26
C ASN A 414 7.41 -27.64 13.66
N GLY A 415 7.92 -28.87 13.86
CA GLY A 415 8.49 -29.34 15.13
C GLY A 415 7.47 -29.72 16.22
N SER A 416 6.17 -29.54 15.99
CA SER A 416 5.10 -29.94 16.93
C SER A 416 4.50 -31.28 16.53
N THR A 417 4.44 -32.23 17.46
CA THR A 417 3.84 -33.55 17.26
C THR A 417 2.56 -33.69 18.07
N ASN A 418 1.44 -33.96 17.41
CA ASN A 418 0.14 -34.13 18.06
C ASN A 418 -0.50 -35.47 17.66
N PRO A 419 -1.17 -36.17 18.60
CA PRO A 419 -1.98 -37.34 18.26
C PRO A 419 -3.18 -36.90 17.42
N VAL A 420 -3.46 -37.65 16.37
CA VAL A 420 -4.56 -37.39 15.44
C VAL A 420 -5.47 -38.59 15.29
N GLN A 421 -6.73 -38.30 14.99
CA GLN A 421 -7.76 -39.26 14.66
C GLN A 421 -8.50 -38.76 13.43
N TYR A 422 -9.20 -39.66 12.74
CA TYR A 422 -10.08 -39.27 11.65
C TYR A 422 -11.47 -39.86 11.86
N ASP A 423 -12.48 -39.16 11.38
CA ASP A 423 -13.85 -39.67 11.33
C ASP A 423 -13.97 -40.63 10.16
N LYS A 424 -14.26 -41.91 10.46
CA LYS A 424 -14.35 -42.99 9.47
C LYS A 424 -15.48 -42.82 8.45
N THR A 425 -16.47 -41.96 8.72
CA THR A 425 -17.64 -41.76 7.85
C THR A 425 -17.38 -40.69 6.79
N ASN A 426 -16.69 -39.61 7.14
CA ASN A 426 -16.48 -38.45 6.24
C ASN A 426 -15.00 -38.16 5.95
N GLY A 427 -14.07 -38.82 6.63
CA GLY A 427 -12.63 -38.63 6.48
C GLY A 427 -12.06 -37.41 7.21
N GLN A 428 -12.85 -36.62 7.93
CA GLN A 428 -12.38 -35.39 8.59
C GLN A 428 -11.31 -35.70 9.64
N MET A 429 -10.20 -34.96 9.60
CA MET A 429 -9.10 -35.09 10.57
C MET A 429 -9.34 -34.27 11.84
N TYR A 430 -8.89 -34.81 12.98
CA TYR A 430 -8.92 -34.18 14.30
C TYR A 430 -7.57 -34.37 14.99
N TYR A 431 -7.10 -33.38 15.74
CA TYR A 431 -5.97 -33.52 16.66
C TYR A 431 -6.43 -33.41 18.10
N LYS A 432 -5.78 -34.13 19.00
CA LYS A 432 -6.16 -34.15 20.41
C LYS A 432 -5.34 -33.13 21.20
N LYS A 433 -6.02 -32.12 21.77
CA LYS A 433 -5.44 -31.11 22.66
C LYS A 433 -6.17 -31.16 24.00
N GLU A 434 -5.44 -31.43 25.10
CA GLU A 434 -5.99 -31.38 26.47
C GLU A 434 -7.30 -32.17 26.66
N ASN A 435 -7.38 -33.36 26.04
CA ASN A 435 -8.57 -34.25 26.00
C ASN A 435 -9.76 -33.78 25.16
N ILE A 436 -9.62 -32.72 24.38
CA ILE A 436 -10.60 -32.26 23.40
C ILE A 436 -10.12 -32.63 21.99
N ASN A 437 -11.04 -33.13 21.14
CA ASN A 437 -10.78 -33.35 19.72
C ASN A 437 -11.03 -32.05 18.97
N VAL A 438 -9.96 -31.47 18.43
CA VAL A 438 -9.99 -30.23 17.68
C VAL A 438 -9.91 -30.56 16.19
N ILE A 439 -10.84 -30.03 15.41
CA ILE A 439 -10.89 -30.25 13.95
C ILE A 439 -9.65 -29.67 13.26
N MET A 440 -9.01 -30.47 12.41
CA MET A 440 -7.99 -29.97 11.47
C MET A 440 -8.70 -29.48 10.22
N LYS A 441 -9.02 -28.17 10.20
CA LYS A 441 -9.75 -27.54 9.09
C LYS A 441 -9.11 -27.90 7.75
N ASP A 442 -9.97 -28.19 6.78
CA ASP A 442 -9.63 -28.52 5.40
C ASP A 442 -8.84 -29.81 5.17
N LEU A 443 -8.38 -30.52 6.21
CA LEU A 443 -7.61 -31.76 6.07
C LEU A 443 -8.51 -32.99 6.25
N PHE A 444 -8.48 -33.87 5.25
CA PHE A 444 -9.26 -35.11 5.22
C PHE A 444 -8.36 -36.30 4.92
N TRP A 445 -8.66 -37.45 5.53
CA TRP A 445 -8.14 -38.76 5.18
C TRP A 445 -9.24 -39.56 4.49
N LYS A 446 -9.05 -39.87 3.21
CA LYS A 446 -10.00 -40.62 2.40
C LYS A 446 -9.25 -41.46 1.37
N ASP A 447 -9.74 -42.66 1.06
CA ASP A 447 -9.22 -43.50 -0.02
C ASP A 447 -7.68 -43.69 0.05
N SER A 448 -7.17 -43.91 1.27
CA SER A 448 -5.75 -44.10 1.58
C SER A 448 -4.84 -42.90 1.27
N ALA A 449 -5.41 -41.68 1.20
CA ALA A 449 -4.67 -40.45 0.97
C ALA A 449 -5.18 -39.27 1.80
N PHE A 450 -4.32 -38.27 1.97
CA PHE A 450 -4.72 -36.98 2.54
C PHE A 450 -5.21 -36.03 1.44
N TYR A 451 -6.24 -35.27 1.77
CA TYR A 451 -6.76 -34.16 0.97
C TYR A 451 -6.72 -32.88 1.82
N ASN A 452 -6.16 -31.79 1.29
CA ASN A 452 -6.23 -30.48 1.92
C ASN A 452 -6.97 -29.51 1.01
N LYS A 453 -8.07 -28.90 1.48
CA LYS A 453 -8.95 -28.03 0.67
C LYS A 453 -9.38 -28.69 -0.65
N GLY A 454 -9.64 -29.99 -0.61
CA GLY A 454 -10.00 -30.80 -1.79
C GLY A 454 -8.83 -31.19 -2.69
N VAL A 455 -7.61 -30.70 -2.43
CA VAL A 455 -6.40 -31.07 -3.19
C VAL A 455 -5.81 -32.35 -2.63
N LEU A 456 -5.56 -33.33 -3.50
CA LEU A 456 -4.89 -34.59 -3.15
C LEU A 456 -3.41 -34.34 -2.81
N LEU A 457 -2.95 -34.84 -1.66
CA LEU A 457 -1.54 -34.80 -1.26
C LEU A 457 -0.77 -35.97 -1.84
N THR A 458 0.49 -35.73 -2.18
CA THR A 458 1.41 -36.78 -2.66
C THR A 458 2.20 -37.35 -1.48
N LYS A 459 2.24 -38.69 -1.42
CA LYS A 459 3.06 -39.43 -0.45
C LYS A 459 4.50 -39.53 -0.98
N GLY A 460 5.44 -38.87 -0.32
CA GLY A 460 6.85 -38.89 -0.70
C GLY A 460 7.62 -40.03 -0.02
N THR A 461 8.34 -40.84 -0.80
CA THR A 461 9.39 -41.74 -0.28
C THR A 461 10.74 -41.03 -0.36
N GLY A 462 11.02 -40.17 0.60
CA GLY A 462 12.27 -39.41 0.63
C GLY A 462 12.29 -38.48 1.82
N SER A 463 13.46 -38.36 2.45
CA SER A 463 13.73 -37.55 3.63
C SER A 463 12.96 -36.24 3.63
N ALA A 464 12.50 -35.84 4.83
CA ALA A 464 12.03 -34.50 5.12
C ALA A 464 12.81 -33.48 4.29
N ILE A 465 12.13 -32.50 3.67
CA ILE A 465 12.81 -31.36 3.08
C ILE A 465 13.69 -30.79 4.19
N ILE A 466 14.99 -31.07 4.14
CA ILE A 466 15.95 -30.54 5.09
C ILE A 466 16.12 -29.11 4.63
N TYR A 467 15.33 -28.21 5.19
CA TYR A 467 15.65 -26.79 5.22
C TYR A 467 17.08 -26.69 5.72
N SER A 468 17.99 -26.49 4.77
CA SER A 468 19.41 -26.47 5.05
C SER A 468 19.80 -25.01 5.29
N ASN A 469 20.80 -24.80 6.14
CA ASN A 469 21.47 -23.51 6.15
C ASN A 469 22.05 -23.27 4.76
N LEU A 470 22.00 -22.03 4.29
CA LEU A 470 22.67 -21.66 3.06
C LEU A 470 24.17 -22.00 3.15
N PRO A 471 24.81 -22.37 2.02
CA PRO A 471 26.24 -22.67 2.02
C PRO A 471 27.05 -21.46 2.51
N VAL A 472 28.22 -21.70 3.10
CA VAL A 472 29.08 -20.62 3.64
C VAL A 472 29.40 -19.55 2.58
N GLU A 473 29.53 -19.93 1.31
CA GLU A 473 29.77 -19.01 0.21
C GLU A 473 28.62 -18.01 -0.05
N ALA A 474 27.40 -18.31 0.41
CA ALA A 474 26.26 -17.40 0.36
C ALA A 474 26.42 -16.21 1.31
N SER A 475 27.24 -16.34 2.36
CA SER A 475 27.50 -15.23 3.28
C SER A 475 28.24 -14.10 2.57
N GLY A 476 27.75 -12.88 2.76
CA GLY A 476 28.26 -11.67 2.14
C GLY A 476 27.13 -10.76 1.66
N THR A 477 27.55 -9.72 0.95
CA THR A 477 26.65 -8.68 0.44
C THR A 477 26.33 -8.97 -1.03
N TRP A 478 25.05 -8.90 -1.39
CA TRP A 478 24.57 -9.19 -2.75
C TRP A 478 23.77 -8.00 -3.29
N ALA A 479 24.06 -7.60 -4.53
CA ALA A 479 23.44 -6.44 -5.17
C ALA A 479 23.04 -6.69 -6.63
N GLY A 480 21.96 -6.00 -7.03
CA GLY A 480 21.36 -5.91 -8.36
C GLY A 480 20.34 -4.76 -8.35
N SER A 481 19.11 -4.98 -8.84
CA SER A 481 17.97 -4.07 -8.59
C SER A 481 17.53 -4.01 -7.12
N THR A 482 17.90 -5.02 -6.34
CA THR A 482 17.72 -5.09 -4.89
C THR A 482 19.05 -5.30 -4.20
N PHE A 483 19.06 -5.12 -2.88
CA PHE A 483 20.23 -5.31 -2.04
C PHE A 483 19.87 -6.09 -0.79
N PHE A 484 20.70 -7.07 -0.44
CA PHE A 484 20.63 -7.69 0.89
C PHE A 484 21.98 -8.26 1.34
N THR A 485 22.09 -8.41 2.66
CA THR A 485 23.27 -9.02 3.29
C THR A 485 22.88 -10.36 3.89
N VAL A 486 23.72 -11.37 3.70
CA VAL A 486 23.58 -12.68 4.33
C VAL A 486 24.73 -12.91 5.30
N SER A 487 24.42 -13.23 6.54
CA SER A 487 25.39 -13.59 7.57
C SER A 487 24.93 -14.85 8.29
N GLY A 488 25.58 -15.98 8.00
CA GLY A 488 25.15 -17.28 8.52
C GLY A 488 23.75 -17.64 8.05
N ASN A 489 22.83 -17.82 8.99
CA ASN A 489 21.41 -18.11 8.72
C ASN A 489 20.52 -16.86 8.75
N LYS A 490 21.07 -15.64 8.62
CA LYS A 490 20.29 -14.40 8.62
C LYS A 490 20.43 -13.64 7.32
N MET A 491 19.31 -13.20 6.77
CA MET A 491 19.24 -12.27 5.63
C MET A 491 18.67 -10.95 6.12
N SER A 492 19.32 -9.84 5.78
CA SER A 492 18.83 -8.49 6.04
C SER A 492 18.43 -7.82 4.73
N MET A 493 17.15 -7.43 4.63
CA MET A 493 16.56 -6.67 3.53
C MET A 493 15.91 -5.39 4.08
N GLY A 494 16.58 -4.25 3.94
CA GLY A 494 16.15 -3.02 4.61
C GLY A 494 16.09 -3.20 6.13
N THR A 495 14.98 -2.79 6.76
CA THR A 495 14.76 -2.95 8.20
C THR A 495 14.35 -4.36 8.63
N MET A 496 14.09 -5.25 7.68
CA MET A 496 13.64 -6.62 7.97
C MET A 496 14.82 -7.58 8.03
N VAL A 497 14.93 -8.29 9.15
CA VAL A 497 15.89 -9.38 9.33
C VAL A 497 15.12 -10.68 9.38
N PHE A 498 15.46 -11.59 8.47
CA PHE A 498 14.86 -12.91 8.37
C PHE A 498 15.87 -13.96 8.82
N GLU A 499 15.45 -14.92 9.62
CA GLU A 499 16.18 -16.19 9.70
C GLU A 499 15.87 -17.01 8.45
N ILE A 500 16.89 -17.31 7.67
CA ILE A 500 16.78 -17.91 6.35
C ILE A 500 17.21 -19.37 6.33
N THR A 501 16.47 -20.15 5.57
CA THR A 501 16.84 -21.50 5.14
C THR A 501 16.58 -21.64 3.66
N TYR A 502 17.15 -22.65 3.02
CA TYR A 502 16.87 -22.91 1.61
C TYR A 502 16.59 -24.38 1.34
N ASP A 503 15.81 -24.60 0.29
CA ASP A 503 15.60 -25.92 -0.29
C ASP A 503 16.76 -26.21 -1.26
N SER A 504 17.57 -27.21 -0.96
CA SER A 504 18.73 -27.58 -1.78
C SER A 504 18.36 -28.21 -3.13
N ALA A 505 17.14 -28.72 -3.29
CA ALA A 505 16.67 -29.31 -4.54
C ALA A 505 16.12 -28.24 -5.49
N THR A 506 15.32 -27.31 -4.98
CA THR A 506 14.69 -26.26 -5.81
C THR A 506 15.49 -24.96 -5.85
N GLY A 507 16.30 -24.69 -4.83
CA GLY A 507 17.01 -23.43 -4.59
C GLY A 507 16.16 -22.38 -3.88
N LEU A 508 14.88 -22.64 -3.57
CA LEU A 508 13.99 -21.63 -2.99
C LEU A 508 14.44 -21.21 -1.59
N VAL A 509 14.39 -19.91 -1.31
CA VAL A 509 14.81 -19.34 -0.01
C VAL A 509 13.59 -19.00 0.82
N TYR A 510 13.59 -19.42 2.07
CA TYR A 510 12.53 -19.21 3.04
C TYR A 510 13.03 -18.33 4.15
N GLY A 511 12.20 -17.41 4.62
CA GLY A 511 12.49 -16.48 5.70
C GLY A 511 11.53 -16.70 6.86
N THR A 512 12.04 -16.59 8.08
CA THR A 512 11.25 -16.61 9.31
C THR A 512 11.36 -15.24 9.98
N ALA A 513 10.22 -14.63 10.25
CA ALA A 513 10.08 -13.41 11.04
C ALA A 513 8.95 -13.62 12.07
N ASP A 514 9.17 -13.21 13.33
CA ASP A 514 8.20 -13.35 14.42
C ASP A 514 7.61 -14.76 14.59
N GLY A 515 8.40 -15.80 14.31
CA GLY A 515 8.00 -17.21 14.42
C GLY A 515 7.11 -17.73 13.28
N GLN A 516 6.85 -16.91 12.25
CA GLN A 516 6.16 -17.33 11.03
C GLN A 516 7.17 -17.52 9.89
N SER A 517 7.22 -18.73 9.34
CA SER A 517 8.08 -19.06 8.19
C SER A 517 7.29 -18.92 6.90
N GLY A 518 7.87 -18.22 5.92
CA GLY A 518 7.27 -18.00 4.60
C GLY A 518 8.31 -18.08 3.49
N LEU A 519 7.85 -18.36 2.27
CA LEU A 519 8.68 -18.24 1.08
C LEU A 519 9.05 -16.76 0.89
N LEU A 520 10.33 -16.45 0.72
CA LEU A 520 10.75 -15.12 0.28
C LEU A 520 10.51 -15.03 -1.23
N SER A 521 9.27 -14.71 -1.62
CA SER A 521 8.84 -14.71 -3.01
C SER A 521 9.81 -13.94 -3.90
N GLY A 522 10.28 -14.60 -4.95
CA GLY A 522 11.22 -14.04 -5.91
C GLY A 522 12.70 -14.25 -5.56
N ILE A 523 13.06 -14.78 -4.37
CA ILE A 523 14.45 -15.09 -4.01
C ILE A 523 14.76 -16.57 -4.22
N LEU A 524 15.82 -16.84 -4.97
CA LEU A 524 16.31 -18.18 -5.27
C LEU A 524 17.84 -18.25 -5.10
N TRP A 525 18.36 -19.26 -4.41
CA TRP A 525 19.78 -19.58 -4.36
C TRP A 525 20.10 -20.69 -5.36
N LYS A 526 20.88 -20.36 -6.40
CA LYS A 526 21.25 -21.32 -7.45
C LYS A 526 22.63 -21.01 -8.01
N ASN A 527 23.41 -22.06 -8.27
CA ASN A 527 24.76 -21.94 -8.87
C ASN A 527 25.67 -20.95 -8.13
N SER A 528 25.65 -21.00 -6.80
CA SER A 528 26.44 -20.13 -5.91
C SER A 528 26.15 -18.62 -6.06
N ALA A 529 24.95 -18.26 -6.50
CA ALA A 529 24.46 -16.89 -6.55
C ALA A 529 22.99 -16.79 -6.11
N PHE A 530 22.59 -15.61 -5.63
CA PHE A 530 21.18 -15.30 -5.45
C PHE A 530 20.55 -14.79 -6.75
N ILE A 531 19.30 -15.16 -6.97
CA ILE A 531 18.45 -14.65 -8.05
C ILE A 531 17.26 -13.97 -7.39
N PHE A 532 17.00 -12.71 -7.74
CA PHE A 532 15.85 -11.94 -7.25
C PHE A 532 14.95 -11.52 -8.42
N GLN A 533 13.68 -11.95 -8.42
CA GLN A 533 12.71 -11.64 -9.49
C GLN A 533 13.23 -11.94 -10.91
N GLY A 534 14.10 -12.96 -11.04
CA GLY A 534 14.73 -13.34 -12.30
C GLY A 534 16.09 -12.70 -12.59
N GLU A 535 16.53 -11.72 -11.79
CA GLU A 535 17.85 -11.09 -11.90
C GLU A 535 18.89 -11.85 -11.07
N ILE A 536 20.04 -12.21 -11.67
CA ILE A 536 21.17 -12.79 -10.93
C ILE A 536 21.90 -11.66 -10.19
N LEU A 537 21.93 -11.73 -8.87
CA LEU A 537 22.64 -10.77 -8.03
C LEU A 537 24.14 -11.05 -8.02
N THR A 538 24.92 -9.97 -7.96
CA THR A 538 26.37 -10.04 -7.89
C THR A 538 26.82 -9.87 -6.45
N LYS A 539 27.78 -10.70 -6.02
CA LYS A 539 28.39 -10.56 -4.70
C LYS A 539 29.29 -9.32 -4.69
N VAL A 540 29.00 -8.37 -3.81
CA VAL A 540 29.73 -7.11 -3.69
C VAL A 540 30.81 -7.23 -2.64
N THR A 541 32.02 -6.76 -2.96
CA THR A 541 33.11 -6.62 -1.99
C THR A 541 33.22 -5.15 -1.60
N LEU A 542 32.59 -4.80 -0.48
CA LEU A 542 32.65 -3.44 0.05
C LEU A 542 33.96 -3.23 0.79
N ILE A 543 34.72 -2.23 0.34
CA ILE A 543 35.93 -1.77 1.02
C ILE A 543 35.80 -0.30 1.40
N THR A 544 36.60 0.14 2.36
CA THR A 544 36.70 1.55 2.71
C THR A 544 37.21 2.33 1.51
N LEU A 545 36.67 3.53 1.29
CA LEU A 545 37.22 4.42 0.28
C LEU A 545 38.70 4.73 0.56
N PRO A 546 39.52 4.87 -0.49
CA PRO A 546 40.93 5.18 -0.35
C PRO A 546 41.12 6.60 0.21
N ALA A 547 42.27 6.84 0.85
CA ALA A 547 42.54 8.10 1.56
C ALA A 547 42.54 9.34 0.64
N ASP A 548 42.74 9.16 -0.67
CA ASP A 548 42.62 10.23 -1.67
C ASP A 548 41.17 10.65 -1.93
N ALA A 549 40.17 9.89 -1.47
CA ALA A 549 38.76 10.30 -1.47
C ALA A 549 38.47 11.40 -0.43
N ASP A 550 39.25 11.48 0.66
CA ASP A 550 39.06 12.49 1.71
C ASP A 550 39.26 13.91 1.15
N GLY A 551 38.30 14.79 1.41
CA GLY A 551 38.29 16.16 0.93
C GLY A 551 36.89 16.72 0.70
N THR A 552 36.84 17.95 0.20
CA THR A 552 35.57 18.59 -0.20
C THR A 552 35.47 18.55 -1.73
N TRP A 553 34.31 18.14 -2.23
CA TRP A 553 34.05 17.93 -3.65
C TRP A 553 32.89 18.80 -4.12
N THR A 554 33.04 19.39 -5.30
CA THR A 554 32.09 20.36 -5.86
C THR A 554 31.65 20.00 -7.27
N MET A 555 30.40 20.37 -7.59
CA MET A 555 29.90 20.52 -8.95
C MET A 555 29.68 22.01 -9.17
N SER A 556 30.41 22.59 -10.13
CA SER A 556 30.23 23.99 -10.56
C SER A 556 30.32 25.03 -9.42
N GLY A 557 31.18 24.81 -8.43
CA GLY A 557 31.42 25.76 -7.33
C GLY A 557 30.45 25.70 -6.16
N SER A 558 29.43 24.83 -6.21
CA SER A 558 28.60 24.50 -5.04
C SER A 558 29.14 23.27 -4.33
N THR A 559 29.30 23.31 -3.00
CA THR A 559 29.70 22.11 -2.23
C THR A 559 28.66 21.02 -2.43
N VAL A 560 29.07 19.86 -2.95
CA VAL A 560 28.16 18.72 -3.18
C VAL A 560 28.34 17.69 -2.07
N LEU A 561 29.58 17.39 -1.68
CA LEU A 561 29.88 16.41 -0.65
C LEU A 561 31.24 16.66 0.02
N SER A 562 31.31 16.37 1.32
CA SER A 562 32.54 16.36 2.10
C SER A 562 32.79 14.95 2.62
N VAL A 563 34.01 14.44 2.41
CA VAL A 563 34.40 13.07 2.81
C VAL A 563 35.59 13.15 3.74
N SER A 564 35.52 12.44 4.87
CA SER A 564 36.62 12.31 5.83
C SER A 564 36.57 10.97 6.54
N GLY A 565 37.67 10.22 6.47
CA GLY A 565 37.82 8.96 7.22
C GLY A 565 36.75 7.92 6.89
N GLY A 566 36.36 7.82 5.62
CA GLY A 566 35.30 6.93 5.16
C GLY A 566 33.88 7.34 5.58
N LYS A 567 33.68 8.60 5.98
CA LYS A 567 32.35 9.19 6.22
C LYS A 567 32.10 10.30 5.21
N MET A 568 30.90 10.34 4.68
CA MET A 568 30.41 11.43 3.85
C MET A 568 29.38 12.25 4.61
N THR A 569 29.51 13.56 4.50
CA THR A 569 28.53 14.49 5.09
C THR A 569 27.81 15.23 3.96
N MET A 570 26.48 15.13 3.97
CA MET A 570 25.59 15.71 2.97
C MET A 570 24.47 16.49 3.69
N GLY A 571 24.65 17.82 3.81
CA GLY A 571 23.81 18.63 4.69
C GLY A 571 23.98 18.25 6.17
N PRO A 572 22.91 18.12 6.98
CA PRO A 572 23.03 17.78 8.39
C PRO A 572 23.32 16.29 8.67
N GLN A 573 23.38 15.44 7.63
CA GLN A 573 23.55 13.99 7.79
C GLN A 573 25.01 13.56 7.58
N VAL A 574 25.51 12.70 8.47
CA VAL A 574 26.82 12.03 8.35
C VAL A 574 26.56 10.55 8.09
N ILE A 575 27.09 10.03 6.98
CA ILE A 575 26.86 8.68 6.49
C ILE A 575 28.21 7.97 6.41
N VAL A 576 28.35 6.77 6.98
CA VAL A 576 29.57 5.96 6.76
C VAL A 576 29.50 5.42 5.34
N ILE A 577 30.54 5.59 4.54
CA ILE A 577 30.53 5.17 3.14
C ILE A 577 31.63 4.15 2.84
N THR A 578 31.26 3.16 2.04
CA THR A 578 32.14 2.17 1.45
C THR A 578 31.98 2.20 -0.07
N TYR A 579 32.86 1.53 -0.80
CA TYR A 579 32.69 1.39 -2.25
C TYR A 579 33.02 -0.02 -2.71
N ASP A 580 32.39 -0.39 -3.81
CA ASP A 580 32.76 -1.60 -4.54
C ASP A 580 33.92 -1.29 -5.47
N SER A 581 35.09 -1.88 -5.18
CA SER A 581 36.30 -1.72 -5.98
C SER A 581 36.16 -2.18 -7.44
N ALA A 582 35.23 -3.08 -7.75
CA ALA A 582 35.04 -3.60 -9.10
C ALA A 582 34.19 -2.69 -9.97
N THR A 583 33.10 -2.14 -9.42
CA THR A 583 32.13 -1.31 -10.15
C THR A 583 32.31 0.19 -9.92
N GLY A 584 33.00 0.57 -8.85
CA GLY A 584 33.10 1.96 -8.39
C GLY A 584 31.84 2.46 -7.68
N LEU A 585 30.79 1.65 -7.51
CA LEU A 585 29.57 2.09 -6.83
C LEU A 585 29.84 2.42 -5.36
N VAL A 586 29.36 3.58 -4.91
CA VAL A 586 29.47 4.02 -3.51
C VAL A 586 28.24 3.56 -2.74
N TYR A 587 28.46 3.04 -1.53
CA TYR A 587 27.42 2.56 -0.62
C TYR A 587 27.46 3.35 0.67
N GLY A 588 26.30 3.79 1.15
CA GLY A 588 26.15 4.51 2.41
C GLY A 588 25.46 3.68 3.47
N ASP A 589 25.99 3.72 4.69
CA ASP A 589 25.42 3.15 5.91
C ASP A 589 24.43 4.15 6.53
N PHE A 590 23.14 3.86 6.42
CA PHE A 590 22.07 4.58 7.07
C PHE A 590 21.54 3.73 8.24
N ASP A 591 21.88 4.11 9.47
CA ASP A 591 21.44 3.43 10.71
C ASP A 591 21.76 1.91 10.75
N GLY A 592 22.93 1.49 10.27
CA GLY A 592 23.39 0.10 10.24
C GLY A 592 23.02 -0.65 8.97
N GLN A 593 22.61 0.06 7.91
CA GLN A 593 22.24 -0.49 6.61
C GLN A 593 23.07 0.13 5.50
N ASN A 594 23.95 -0.67 4.89
CA ASN A 594 24.67 -0.27 3.67
C ASN A 594 23.72 -0.36 2.47
N GLY A 595 23.55 0.70 1.70
CA GLY A 595 22.79 0.70 0.44
C GLY A 595 23.50 1.50 -0.65
N PRO A 596 23.32 1.19 -1.95
CA PRO A 596 23.96 1.93 -3.02
C PRO A 596 23.44 3.36 -3.05
N MET A 597 24.35 4.34 -3.06
CA MET A 597 24.02 5.74 -3.24
C MET A 597 23.72 5.99 -4.71
N THR A 598 22.43 6.00 -5.08
CA THR A 598 22.00 6.08 -6.47
C THR A 598 22.62 7.29 -7.17
N GLY A 599 23.30 7.02 -8.29
CA GLY A 599 23.95 8.03 -9.11
C GLY A 599 25.32 8.48 -8.61
N LEU A 600 25.87 7.91 -7.53
CA LEU A 600 27.21 8.24 -7.03
C LEU A 600 28.21 7.09 -7.27
N LEU A 601 29.32 7.40 -7.93
CA LEU A 601 30.42 6.48 -8.20
C LEU A 601 31.75 7.08 -7.73
N TRP A 602 32.68 6.22 -7.30
CA TRP A 602 34.09 6.51 -7.11
C TRP A 602 34.88 5.81 -8.21
N LYS A 603 35.50 6.59 -9.10
CA LYS A 603 36.25 6.06 -10.23
C LYS A 603 37.39 7.00 -10.59
N ASP A 604 38.54 6.42 -10.92
CA ASP A 604 39.73 7.16 -11.38
C ASP A 604 40.14 8.31 -10.43
N SER A 605 40.10 8.03 -9.12
CA SER A 605 40.38 8.99 -8.03
C SER A 605 39.46 10.22 -8.02
N ALA A 606 38.22 10.09 -8.50
CA ALA A 606 37.20 11.13 -8.43
C ALA A 606 35.81 10.57 -8.12
N PHE A 607 34.96 11.40 -7.52
CA PHE A 607 33.53 11.13 -7.42
C PHE A 607 32.83 11.52 -8.73
N ILE A 608 31.90 10.69 -9.20
CA ILE A 608 31.01 10.97 -10.32
C ILE A 608 29.59 10.94 -9.76
N PHE A 609 28.87 12.05 -9.88
CA PHE A 609 27.48 12.16 -9.43
C PHE A 609 26.58 12.49 -10.63
N GLN A 610 25.58 11.65 -10.91
CA GLN A 610 24.67 11.79 -12.06
C GLN A 610 25.40 12.04 -13.38
N ASP A 611 26.42 11.22 -13.66
CA ASP A 611 27.30 11.31 -14.83
C ASP A 611 28.19 12.57 -14.91
N VAL A 612 28.31 13.34 -13.83
CA VAL A 612 29.20 14.50 -13.72
C VAL A 612 30.37 14.21 -12.79
N THR A 613 31.60 14.30 -13.30
CA THR A 613 32.82 14.21 -12.47
C THR A 613 32.92 15.44 -11.56
N LEU A 614 32.98 15.21 -10.25
CA LEU A 614 33.16 16.25 -9.25
C LEU A 614 34.62 16.69 -9.18
N THR A 615 34.83 17.97 -8.92
CA THR A 615 36.16 18.54 -8.73
C THR A 615 36.50 18.55 -7.24
N LYS A 616 37.69 18.05 -6.88
CA LYS A 616 38.21 18.15 -5.53
C LYS A 616 38.72 19.57 -5.25
N LEU A 617 38.22 20.20 -4.20
CA LEU A 617 38.67 21.53 -3.79
C LEU A 617 40.03 21.46 -3.09
N THR A 618 40.91 22.41 -3.41
CA THR A 618 42.18 22.60 -2.71
C THR A 618 42.01 23.66 -1.63
N LEU A 619 41.42 23.24 -0.50
CA LEU A 619 41.15 24.14 0.61
C LEU A 619 42.43 24.38 1.42
N THR A 620 42.76 25.65 1.59
CA THR A 620 43.93 26.11 2.36
C THR A 620 43.51 27.21 3.34
N THR A 621 44.39 27.54 4.27
CA THR A 621 44.24 28.76 5.09
C THR A 621 44.45 29.98 4.21
N LEU A 622 43.69 31.04 4.44
CA LEU A 622 43.96 32.31 3.79
C LEU A 622 45.42 32.75 4.00
N PRO A 623 46.03 33.41 3.02
CA PRO A 623 47.41 33.87 3.16
C PRO A 623 47.51 34.94 4.26
N VAL A 624 48.70 35.09 4.87
CA VAL A 624 48.94 36.04 5.97
C VAL A 624 48.55 37.48 5.61
N GLU A 625 48.65 37.85 4.34
CA GLU A 625 48.22 39.16 3.84
C GLU A 625 46.70 39.39 3.94
N ALA A 626 45.89 38.35 4.10
CA ALA A 626 44.46 38.45 4.40
C ALA A 626 44.19 38.84 5.85
N GLU A 627 45.15 38.66 6.77
CA GLU A 627 44.97 39.01 8.18
C GLU A 627 44.77 40.51 8.38
N GLY A 628 43.88 40.85 9.30
CA GLY A 628 43.47 42.22 9.59
C GLY A 628 41.99 42.44 9.31
N ALA A 629 41.55 43.69 9.42
CA ALA A 629 40.16 44.03 9.13
C ALA A 629 40.02 44.78 7.81
N TRP A 630 38.87 44.54 7.20
CA TRP A 630 38.54 44.87 5.82
C TRP A 630 37.19 45.55 5.81
N THR A 631 37.10 46.66 5.08
CA THR A 631 35.91 47.50 5.07
C THR A 631 35.34 47.60 3.67
N MET A 632 34.02 47.49 3.56
CA MET A 632 33.28 47.95 2.40
C MET A 632 33.04 49.46 2.47
N PRO A 633 32.80 50.13 1.33
CA PRO A 633 32.18 51.44 1.32
C PRO A 633 30.78 51.36 1.97
N GLY A 634 30.68 51.78 3.24
CA GLY A 634 29.41 52.18 3.84
C GLY A 634 28.78 51.33 4.96
N SER A 635 29.29 50.15 5.38
CA SER A 635 28.88 49.55 6.68
C SER A 635 29.42 48.15 7.04
N LEU A 636 29.97 47.33 6.13
CA LEU A 636 30.42 45.99 6.51
C LEU A 636 31.90 45.95 6.87
N ILE A 637 32.20 45.33 8.01
CA ILE A 637 33.56 45.15 8.53
C ILE A 637 33.78 43.67 8.74
N LEU A 638 34.77 43.17 8.01
CA LEU A 638 35.19 41.78 8.00
C LEU A 638 36.57 41.73 8.63
N SER A 639 36.77 40.94 9.69
CA SER A 639 38.09 40.78 10.30
C SER A 639 38.55 39.34 10.19
N VAL A 640 39.76 39.13 9.69
CA VAL A 640 40.37 37.80 9.58
C VAL A 640 41.57 37.69 10.50
N SER A 641 41.60 36.61 11.27
CA SER A 641 42.72 36.25 12.15
C SER A 641 42.94 34.74 12.07
N GLY A 642 44.07 34.34 11.48
CA GLY A 642 44.36 32.94 11.18
C GLY A 642 43.23 32.29 10.37
N THR A 643 42.63 31.23 10.93
CA THR A 643 41.53 30.48 10.31
C THR A 643 40.15 31.05 10.62
N LYS A 644 40.04 32.19 11.30
CA LYS A 644 38.76 32.74 11.73
C LYS A 644 38.43 34.03 10.99
N MET A 645 37.18 34.14 10.58
CA MET A 645 36.60 35.34 9.97
C MET A 645 35.41 35.80 10.80
N ASN A 646 35.43 37.06 11.21
CA ASN A 646 34.27 37.71 11.80
C ASN A 646 33.54 38.54 10.76
N MET A 647 32.23 38.35 10.66
CA MET A 647 31.31 39.16 9.87
C MET A 647 30.15 39.63 10.78
N GLY A 648 30.27 40.85 11.30
CA GLY A 648 29.29 41.41 12.24
C GLY A 648 29.27 40.67 13.58
N ASN A 649 28.17 39.98 13.88
CA ASN A 649 27.98 39.24 15.14
C ASN A 649 28.29 37.73 15.01
N GLN A 650 28.80 37.28 13.86
CA GLN A 650 29.04 35.86 13.58
C GLN A 650 30.51 35.59 13.28
N ILE A 651 31.07 34.57 13.94
CA ILE A 651 32.44 34.11 13.75
C ILE A 651 32.38 32.77 13.03
N PHE A 652 33.10 32.68 11.92
CA PHE A 652 33.23 31.48 11.11
C PHE A 652 34.69 31.01 11.18
N ASP A 653 34.91 29.72 11.40
CA ASP A 653 36.16 29.11 10.93
C ASP A 653 36.08 29.05 9.40
N ILE A 654 37.14 29.41 8.70
CA ILE A 654 37.11 29.55 7.25
C ILE A 654 38.30 28.86 6.59
N THR A 655 38.04 28.39 5.38
CA THR A 655 39.07 27.98 4.42
C THR A 655 38.77 28.64 3.09
N TYR A 656 39.76 28.68 2.20
CA TYR A 656 39.54 29.15 0.83
C TYR A 656 40.15 28.19 -0.17
N ASP A 657 39.52 28.10 -1.33
CA ASP A 657 40.06 27.39 -2.47
C ASP A 657 41.09 28.29 -3.17
N SER A 658 42.36 27.92 -3.11
CA SER A 658 43.45 28.71 -3.69
C SER A 658 43.38 28.84 -5.21
N SER A 659 42.64 27.95 -5.88
CA SER A 659 42.51 27.95 -7.34
C SER A 659 41.43 28.92 -7.84
N THR A 660 40.33 29.03 -7.11
CA THR A 660 39.18 29.87 -7.49
C THR A 660 39.08 31.16 -6.68
N GLY A 661 39.73 31.22 -5.51
CA GLY A 661 39.61 32.30 -4.54
C GLY A 661 38.38 32.19 -3.63
N VAL A 662 37.51 31.21 -3.86
CA VAL A 662 36.21 31.10 -3.18
C VAL A 662 36.39 30.75 -1.71
N ILE A 663 35.61 31.41 -0.85
CA ILE A 663 35.67 31.23 0.60
C ILE A 663 34.57 30.29 1.08
N TYR A 664 34.95 29.43 2.02
CA TYR A 664 34.07 28.48 2.67
C TYR A 664 34.11 28.71 4.18
N GLY A 665 32.93 28.84 4.79
CA GLY A 665 32.76 28.85 6.23
C GLY A 665 32.51 27.43 6.75
N LEU A 666 33.12 27.08 7.88
CA LEU A 666 32.90 25.82 8.57
C LEU A 666 31.66 25.96 9.47
N VAL A 667 30.60 25.23 9.13
CA VAL A 667 29.36 25.16 9.91
C VAL A 667 29.12 23.70 10.26
N ASP A 668 29.08 23.37 11.55
CA ASP A 668 28.95 21.99 12.05
C ASP A 668 29.95 20.99 11.41
N GLY A 669 31.17 21.47 11.11
CA GLY A 669 32.23 20.68 10.48
C GLY A 669 32.14 20.57 8.95
N GLN A 670 31.20 21.27 8.30
CA GLN A 670 31.03 21.32 6.85
C GLN A 670 31.58 22.62 6.25
N ASN A 671 32.29 22.53 5.12
CA ASN A 671 32.66 23.70 4.31
C ASN A 671 31.45 24.18 3.51
N VAL A 672 30.78 25.22 4.01
CA VAL A 672 29.65 25.89 3.36
C VAL A 672 30.18 27.05 2.53
N LEU A 673 29.80 27.08 1.26
CA LEU A 673 30.13 28.18 0.36
C LEU A 673 29.65 29.53 0.93
N MET A 674 30.51 30.54 0.91
CA MET A 674 30.12 31.94 1.10
C MET A 674 29.94 32.58 -0.29
N PRO A 675 28.74 32.48 -0.92
CA PRO A 675 28.56 32.68 -2.36
C PRO A 675 28.90 34.09 -2.85
N ASP A 676 28.95 35.03 -1.94
CA ASP A 676 29.19 36.44 -2.22
C ASP A 676 30.60 36.90 -1.92
N LEU A 677 31.46 36.07 -1.30
CA LEU A 677 32.76 36.48 -0.80
C LEU A 677 33.90 35.70 -1.46
N LEU A 678 34.84 36.42 -2.04
CA LEU A 678 35.96 35.90 -2.82
C LEU A 678 37.27 36.53 -2.34
N TRP A 679 38.33 35.73 -2.24
CA TRP A 679 39.70 36.22 -2.07
C TRP A 679 40.43 36.22 -3.41
N LYS A 680 40.80 37.40 -3.91
CA LYS A 680 41.48 37.54 -5.21
C LYS A 680 42.39 38.76 -5.23
N ASP A 681 43.55 38.62 -5.86
CA ASP A 681 44.52 39.71 -6.05
C ASP A 681 44.88 40.43 -4.74
N SER A 682 45.10 39.65 -3.68
CA SER A 682 45.42 40.12 -2.32
C SER A 682 44.33 40.99 -1.66
N ALA A 683 43.07 40.82 -2.06
CA ALA A 683 41.92 41.51 -1.47
C ALA A 683 40.68 40.61 -1.38
N PHE A 684 39.78 40.94 -0.44
CA PHE A 684 38.43 40.38 -0.46
C PHE A 684 37.56 41.13 -1.48
N ILE A 685 36.77 40.40 -2.24
CA ILE A 685 35.75 40.90 -3.16
C ILE A 685 34.41 40.38 -2.67
N TYR A 686 33.46 41.28 -2.42
CA TYR A 686 32.10 40.93 -2.04
C TYR A 686 31.07 41.49 -3.01
N GLN A 687 30.22 40.65 -3.61
CA GLN A 687 29.19 41.06 -4.58
C GLN A 687 29.70 42.13 -5.57
N THR A 688 30.90 41.94 -6.13
CA THR A 688 31.66 42.84 -7.04
C THR A 688 32.46 44.00 -6.43
N VAL A 689 32.39 44.24 -5.12
CA VAL A 689 33.10 45.33 -4.45
C VAL A 689 34.41 44.82 -3.83
N THR A 690 35.55 45.41 -4.20
CA THR A 690 36.83 45.15 -3.53
C THR A 690 36.86 45.83 -2.16
N LEU A 691 37.03 45.05 -1.09
CA LEU A 691 37.17 45.56 0.26
C LEU A 691 38.55 46.21 0.42
N THR A 692 38.58 47.30 1.19
CA THR A 692 39.83 47.98 1.52
C THR A 692 40.38 47.43 2.83
N LYS A 693 41.67 47.09 2.85
CA LYS A 693 42.36 46.68 4.09
C LYS A 693 42.53 47.91 4.99
N GLY A 694 41.94 47.87 6.17
CA GLY A 694 42.03 48.94 7.14
C GLY A 694 43.37 48.93 7.85
N THR A 695 43.99 50.10 8.00
CA THR A 695 45.12 50.28 8.91
C THR A 695 44.56 50.67 10.27
N PHE A 696 44.46 49.69 11.16
CA PHE A 696 44.04 49.95 12.53
C PHE A 696 45.24 50.44 13.32
N ILE A 697 45.09 51.62 13.90
CA ILE A 697 46.10 52.23 14.73
C ILE A 697 45.51 52.50 16.10
N ASN A 698 46.41 52.60 17.08
CA ASN A 698 46.05 53.08 18.40
C ASN A 698 45.36 54.44 18.25
N VAL A 699 44.31 54.64 19.02
CA VAL A 699 43.64 55.95 19.06
C VAL A 699 44.70 57.00 19.43
N PRO A 700 44.77 58.15 18.73
CA PRO A 700 45.87 59.09 18.94
C PRO A 700 45.86 59.55 20.39
N ALA A 701 47.03 59.84 20.97
CA ALA A 701 47.12 60.31 22.35
C ALA A 701 46.20 61.52 22.62
N GLU A 702 45.97 62.35 21.59
CA GLU A 702 45.07 63.51 21.60
C GLU A 702 43.59 63.16 21.85
N ALA A 703 43.17 61.95 21.54
CA ALA A 703 41.82 61.46 21.80
C ALA A 703 41.60 61.05 23.27
N SER A 704 42.68 60.86 24.05
CA SER A 704 42.57 60.53 25.47
C SER A 704 41.92 61.69 26.24
N GLY A 705 40.96 61.38 27.09
CA GLY A 705 40.15 62.36 27.82
C GLY A 705 38.73 61.85 28.03
N THR A 706 37.95 62.65 28.76
CA THR A 706 36.53 62.37 28.96
C THR A 706 35.74 63.18 27.95
N TRP A 707 34.78 62.56 27.29
CA TRP A 707 33.96 63.13 26.25
C TRP A 707 32.49 63.02 26.66
N THR A 708 31.70 64.06 26.38
CA THR A 708 30.28 64.07 26.69
C THR A 708 29.44 64.41 25.48
N MET A 709 28.29 63.75 25.39
CA MET A 709 27.16 64.20 24.58
C MET A 709 26.16 64.89 25.51
N SER A 710 25.97 66.20 25.33
CA SER A 710 24.92 66.98 26.02
C SER A 710 24.88 66.77 27.55
N GLY A 711 26.04 66.56 28.19
CA GLY A 711 26.18 66.48 29.65
C GLY A 711 25.69 65.19 30.33
N SER A 712 25.33 64.13 29.60
CA SER A 712 24.73 62.92 30.22
C SER A 712 25.44 61.60 29.90
N THR A 713 25.96 61.40 28.68
CA THR A 713 26.73 60.19 28.35
C THR A 713 28.23 60.46 28.50
N LEU A 714 28.88 59.79 29.44
CA LEU A 714 30.33 59.86 29.68
C LEU A 714 31.04 58.79 28.85
N LEU A 715 31.91 59.23 27.96
CA LEU A 715 32.83 58.38 27.18
C LEU A 715 34.25 58.73 27.60
N THR A 716 34.93 57.85 28.34
CA THR A 716 36.30 58.11 28.81
C THR A 716 37.28 57.30 27.98
N VAL A 717 38.23 57.95 27.33
CA VAL A 717 39.28 57.29 26.55
C VAL A 717 40.62 57.47 27.25
N SER A 718 41.32 56.37 27.50
CA SER A 718 42.64 56.34 28.12
C SER A 718 43.53 55.35 27.38
N GLY A 719 44.43 55.86 26.54
CA GLY A 719 45.22 55.02 25.64
C GLY A 719 44.32 54.21 24.71
N ASN A 720 44.50 52.89 24.70
CA ASN A 720 43.70 51.96 23.90
C ASN A 720 42.45 51.46 24.64
N LYS A 721 41.97 52.18 25.66
CA LYS A 721 40.78 51.77 26.42
C LYS A 721 39.71 52.84 26.36
N MET A 722 38.47 52.42 26.17
CA MET A 722 37.28 53.26 26.25
C MET A 722 36.37 52.75 27.35
N ASN A 723 35.95 53.63 28.25
CA ASN A 723 34.86 53.36 29.19
C ASN A 723 33.60 54.07 28.72
N MET A 724 32.52 53.31 28.54
CA MET A 724 31.21 53.83 28.15
C MET A 724 30.14 53.19 29.05
N GLY A 725 29.42 54.01 29.81
CA GLY A 725 28.34 53.52 30.69
C GLY A 725 28.81 52.64 31.86
N GLY A 726 30.09 52.69 32.23
CA GLY A 726 30.68 51.88 33.32
C GLY A 726 31.38 50.61 32.85
N GLU A 727 31.27 50.24 31.57
CA GLU A 727 31.99 49.12 30.98
C GLU A 727 33.25 49.61 30.26
N GLU A 728 34.37 48.92 30.49
CA GLU A 728 35.66 49.20 29.85
C GLU A 728 35.89 48.25 28.68
N PHE A 729 36.36 48.80 27.57
CA PHE A 729 36.62 48.09 26.34
C PHE A 729 37.98 48.47 25.79
N ASP A 730 38.72 47.51 25.21
CA ASP A 730 39.90 47.84 24.41
C ASP A 730 39.44 48.38 23.05
N ILE A 731 40.02 49.49 22.58
CA ILE A 731 39.65 50.18 21.35
C ILE A 731 40.81 50.34 20.38
N ILE A 732 40.46 50.31 19.09
CA ILE A 732 41.31 50.71 17.97
C ILE A 732 40.50 51.57 17.02
N TYR A 733 41.15 52.41 16.22
CA TYR A 733 40.45 53.21 15.22
C TYR A 733 41.02 53.00 13.82
N HIS A 734 40.13 53.08 12.83
CA HIS A 734 40.49 52.99 11.43
C HIS A 734 41.02 54.36 10.96
N SER A 735 42.30 54.43 10.59
CA SER A 735 42.97 55.70 10.24
C SER A 735 42.27 56.49 9.13
N THR A 736 41.73 55.79 8.13
CA THR A 736 41.06 56.42 6.97
C THR A 736 39.61 56.85 7.22
N THR A 737 38.80 56.03 7.91
CA THR A 737 37.36 56.30 8.10
C THR A 737 37.05 56.97 9.44
N GLY A 738 38.01 57.00 10.37
CA GLY A 738 37.83 57.51 11.72
C GLY A 738 37.01 56.59 12.64
N GLN A 739 36.46 55.49 12.13
CA GLN A 739 35.58 54.61 12.91
C GLN A 739 36.33 53.95 14.07
N VAL A 740 35.66 53.84 15.22
CA VAL A 740 36.20 53.23 16.45
C VAL A 740 35.60 51.85 16.66
N PHE A 741 36.46 50.89 17.02
CA PHE A 741 36.14 49.48 17.21
C PHE A 741 36.47 49.03 18.61
N PHE A 742 35.72 48.04 19.11
CA PHE A 742 35.85 47.51 20.47
C PHE A 742 36.26 46.03 20.45
N TYR A 743 37.12 45.64 21.38
CA TYR A 743 37.43 44.25 21.73
C TYR A 743 36.83 43.94 23.10
N ALA A 744 36.05 42.85 23.17
CA ALA A 744 35.42 42.41 24.43
C ALA A 744 36.27 41.39 25.20
N ASN A 745 37.37 40.88 24.64
CA ASN A 745 38.46 40.11 25.28
C ASN A 745 39.52 39.76 24.21
N ALA A 746 40.72 39.38 24.65
CA ALA A 746 42.01 39.41 23.95
C ALA A 746 42.15 38.80 22.52
N MET A 747 41.11 38.30 21.84
CA MET A 747 41.21 37.80 20.46
C MET A 747 39.95 38.01 19.59
N THR A 748 39.05 38.95 19.89
CA THR A 748 37.80 39.07 19.09
C THR A 748 37.32 40.51 18.92
N LEU A 749 37.41 41.04 17.68
CA LEU A 749 36.85 42.34 17.29
C LEU A 749 35.32 42.18 17.25
N THR A 750 34.59 42.53 18.31
CA THR A 750 33.24 41.96 18.50
C THR A 750 32.12 42.87 18.03
N LEU A 751 32.32 44.19 17.90
CA LEU A 751 31.27 45.08 17.39
C LEU A 751 31.88 46.41 16.92
N ALA A 752 31.43 46.93 15.78
CA ALA A 752 31.50 48.35 15.53
C ALA A 752 30.41 49.01 16.38
N VAL A 753 30.73 49.99 17.24
CA VAL A 753 29.66 50.86 17.75
C VAL A 753 29.29 51.76 16.60
N THR A 754 28.19 51.40 15.93
CA THR A 754 27.55 52.25 14.94
C THR A 754 27.35 53.63 15.55
N GLY A 755 27.97 54.63 14.94
CA GLY A 755 27.83 56.03 15.32
C GLY A 755 29.11 56.70 15.83
N ILE A 756 30.07 56.00 16.46
CA ILE A 756 31.27 56.66 17.03
C ILE A 756 32.40 56.81 15.99
N ILE A 757 32.76 58.05 15.62
CA ILE A 757 33.81 58.37 14.65
C ILE A 757 34.79 59.39 15.22
N TRP A 758 36.07 59.07 15.27
CA TRP A 758 37.14 60.03 15.49
C TRP A 758 37.47 60.77 14.19
N ASN A 759 37.19 62.08 14.14
CA ASN A 759 37.43 62.88 12.93
C ASN A 759 38.84 63.50 12.85
N GLY A 760 39.75 63.11 13.74
CA GLY A 760 41.09 63.71 13.89
C GLY A 760 41.20 64.73 15.02
N THR A 761 40.08 65.28 15.50
CA THR A 761 40.06 66.32 16.56
C THR A 761 39.04 66.07 17.66
N ALA A 762 37.94 65.40 17.33
CA ALA A 762 36.88 65.05 18.26
C ALA A 762 36.24 63.72 17.86
N PHE A 763 35.65 63.04 18.83
CA PHE A 763 34.71 61.97 18.55
C PHE A 763 33.38 62.57 18.11
N THR A 764 32.72 61.96 17.14
CA THR A 764 31.31 62.18 16.83
C THR A 764 30.53 60.93 17.19
N TYR A 765 29.29 61.07 17.64
CA TYR A 765 28.33 59.98 17.82
C TYR A 765 27.10 60.28 16.98
N GLU A 766 26.78 59.42 16.02
CA GLU A 766 25.66 59.59 15.07
C GLU A 766 25.67 60.98 14.37
N GLY A 767 26.86 61.48 14.05
CA GLY A 767 27.05 62.79 13.43
C GLY A 767 27.11 63.98 14.39
N THR A 768 26.86 63.79 15.68
CA THR A 768 26.98 64.84 16.72
C THR A 768 28.38 64.87 17.30
N VAL A 769 29.05 66.03 17.31
CA VAL A 769 30.40 66.19 17.88
C VAL A 769 30.34 66.12 19.41
N LEU A 770 31.11 65.21 20.01
CA LEU A 770 31.27 65.10 21.46
C LEU A 770 32.19 66.21 21.98
N THR A 771 31.86 66.74 23.16
CA THR A 771 32.66 67.77 23.82
C THR A 771 33.65 67.12 24.78
N LYS A 772 34.95 67.43 24.63
CA LYS A 772 36.00 67.00 25.57
C LYS A 772 35.89 67.80 26.86
N LEU A 773 35.86 67.13 28.01
CA LEU A 773 35.91 67.72 29.35
C LEU A 773 37.35 68.01 29.79
#